data_AF-A0A977L8H2-F1
#
_entry.id   AF-A0A977L8H2-F1
#
_cell.length_a   1.000
_cell.length_b   1.000
_cell.length_c   1.000
_cell.angle_alpha   90.00
_cell.angle_beta   90.00
_cell.angle_gamma   90.00
#
_symmetry.space_group_name_H-M   'P 1'
#
loop_
_entity.id
_entity.type
_entity.pdbx_description
1 polymer ?
#
loop_
_entity_poly.entity_id
_entity_poly.type
_entity_poly.pdbx_seq_one_letter_code
_entity_poly.pdbx_strand_id
1 'polypeptide(L)'
;MENPSKKKSLNIKLNIGNKIFGGFLILIVLFAINATIIFRTGNTINNNVMVSKETVNPLRDAINELITLVHRSRMLATNWVFLQTNDDDKNALRSIVNGEYKGLKEKIEKLMVNWDADSLESTFKKDSAQRVLMTKALYKFDTLLIGTEENIMNALTGFDSYEDPTTKLLAGDYVDQVIIPQSNDIIKLLSAIRLNQEKLTQKSSDSMSSSTSNLIRITLILGGAIVVLGLLCAYLLIRSITVPINYIKEVVVKLGRGELVEDKGRIFSNDEIGEMAFATDNLVNGLKATTGFAENIGKGNYASDFTPLSEHDVLGNALINMRNNLARVAEEDKKRAWASEGLATFAEILRSNNSDVQKLCYEIIGSLVKYLKANQGALYIIDDVTDGDEQTMSMLACYAWNKKKHVNQKIYKGEGLAGQAWQEMDTIYLTDVPQNYIRITSGLGDANPTSILIMPLKVNDQIFGVVEIASFSAMAEHEIEFVKRIAESIASTVSSVKVNARTTKLLAESQQMTEEMRAQEEEMRQNMEELQATQEEMQRGQSESASIVAIVNEGFNTIEFDTDGNILKANDNFLNAMGYSLDEIVGEHHSIFMPKEERNTDAYRQFWKDLSVGKAKSGEFRRINKNGEEVWTLATYSPLRNPIGQISRLMKVAIDITKYKRK
;
A
#
# COMPACT_ATOMS: atom_id res chain seq x y z
N MET A 1 -0.95 -25.69 41.11
CA MET A 1 -1.81 -25.15 42.19
C MET A 1 -2.61 -24.03 41.54
N GLU A 2 -3.93 -24.01 41.40
CA GLU A 2 -5.08 -24.66 42.03
C GLU A 2 -6.13 -24.92 40.94
N ASN A 3 -6.87 -26.02 41.05
CA ASN A 3 -7.86 -26.49 40.10
C ASN A 3 -9.25 -25.94 40.50
N PRO A 4 -9.89 -25.03 39.75
CA PRO A 4 -11.22 -24.57 40.10
C PRO A 4 -12.24 -25.65 39.72
N SER A 5 -13.00 -26.06 40.72
CA SER A 5 -14.03 -27.10 40.67
C SER A 5 -14.93 -26.97 39.44
N LYS A 6 -14.89 -27.97 38.55
CA LYS A 6 -15.92 -28.20 37.53
C LYS A 6 -17.26 -28.49 38.23
N LYS A 7 -18.06 -27.46 38.49
CA LYS A 7 -19.52 -27.62 38.59
C LYS A 7 -20.00 -28.07 37.22
N LYS A 8 -20.22 -29.37 37.04
CA LYS A 8 -21.04 -29.90 35.94
C LYS A 8 -22.48 -29.40 36.17
N SER A 9 -22.79 -28.18 35.74
CA SER A 9 -24.18 -27.87 35.40
C SER A 9 -24.54 -28.78 34.23
N LEU A 10 -25.69 -29.46 34.29
CA LEU A 10 -26.30 -30.04 33.11
C LEU A 10 -26.61 -28.87 32.15
N ASN A 11 -25.63 -28.49 31.31
CA ASN A 11 -25.83 -27.54 30.23
C ASN A 11 -26.57 -28.28 29.12
N ILE A 12 -27.87 -28.49 29.31
CA ILE A 12 -28.77 -28.91 28.23
C ILE A 12 -28.77 -27.76 27.23
N LYS A 13 -28.11 -27.95 26.08
CA LYS A 13 -28.18 -27.03 24.94
C LYS A 13 -29.61 -27.06 24.40
N LEU A 14 -30.43 -26.12 24.83
CA LEU A 14 -31.76 -25.90 24.28
C LEU A 14 -31.63 -24.90 23.12
N ASN A 15 -31.87 -25.37 21.91
CA ASN A 15 -32.09 -24.53 20.74
C ASN A 15 -33.21 -23.52 21.03
N ILE A 16 -33.15 -22.33 20.44
CA ILE A 16 -34.20 -21.30 20.48
C ILE A 16 -35.59 -21.89 20.22
N GLY A 17 -35.70 -22.77 19.22
CA GLY A 17 -36.95 -23.45 18.89
C GLY A 17 -37.51 -24.23 20.08
N ASN A 18 -36.65 -24.94 20.81
CA ASN A 18 -37.05 -25.72 21.99
C ASN A 18 -37.41 -24.83 23.19
N LYS A 19 -36.77 -23.66 23.32
CA LYS A 19 -37.12 -22.67 24.37
C LYS A 19 -38.49 -22.05 24.12
N ILE A 20 -38.76 -21.64 22.89
CA ILE A 20 -40.06 -21.09 22.48
C ILE A 20 -41.14 -22.16 22.62
N PHE A 21 -40.90 -23.35 22.05
CA PHE A 21 -41.84 -24.46 22.11
C PHE A 21 -42.15 -24.87 23.55
N GLY A 22 -41.13 -24.97 24.42
CA GLY A 22 -41.31 -25.29 25.84
C GLY A 22 -42.20 -24.29 26.57
N GLY A 23 -42.02 -22.99 26.31
CA GLY A 23 -42.89 -21.94 26.87
C GLY A 23 -44.35 -22.06 26.42
N PHE A 24 -44.58 -22.27 25.12
CA PHE A 24 -45.93 -22.47 24.59
C PHE A 24 -46.57 -23.78 25.08
N LEU A 25 -45.80 -24.87 25.17
CA LEU A 25 -46.29 -26.16 25.64
C LEU A 25 -46.80 -26.07 27.08
N ILE A 26 -46.10 -25.34 27.95
CA ILE A 26 -46.55 -25.11 29.34
C ILE A 26 -47.90 -24.37 29.36
N LEU A 27 -48.05 -23.33 28.54
CA LEU A 27 -49.32 -22.57 28.45
C LEU A 27 -50.45 -23.43 27.89
N ILE A 28 -50.19 -24.23 26.85
CA ILE A 28 -51.18 -25.15 26.25
C ILE A 28 -51.64 -26.19 27.26
N VAL A 29 -50.71 -26.80 28.01
CA VAL A 29 -51.03 -27.78 29.06
C VAL A 29 -51.89 -27.15 30.16
N LEU A 30 -51.54 -25.93 30.61
CA LEU A 30 -52.34 -25.21 31.60
C LEU A 30 -53.75 -24.89 31.09
N PHE A 31 -53.87 -24.50 29.82
CA PHE A 31 -55.17 -24.24 29.20
C PHE A 31 -56.02 -25.52 29.12
N ALA A 32 -55.42 -26.66 28.75
CA ALA A 32 -56.09 -27.95 28.70
C ALA A 32 -56.58 -28.40 30.09
N ILE A 33 -55.75 -28.23 31.13
CA ILE A 33 -56.13 -28.51 32.52
C ILE A 33 -57.32 -27.63 32.94
N ASN A 34 -57.26 -26.33 32.66
CA ASN A 34 -58.34 -25.40 32.99
C ASN A 34 -59.66 -25.78 32.29
N ALA A 35 -59.60 -26.05 30.98
CA ALA A 35 -60.76 -26.48 30.20
C ALA A 35 -61.38 -27.77 30.77
N THR A 36 -60.56 -28.73 31.18
CA THR A 36 -61.01 -30.00 31.78
C THR A 36 -61.75 -29.76 33.10
N ILE A 37 -61.24 -28.89 33.96
CA ILE A 37 -61.86 -28.55 35.25
C ILE A 37 -63.20 -27.83 35.05
N ILE A 38 -63.24 -26.87 34.12
CA ILE A 38 -64.47 -26.15 33.76
C ILE A 38 -65.53 -27.12 33.23
N PHE A 39 -65.15 -27.99 32.29
CA PHE A 39 -66.08 -28.97 31.71
C PHE A 39 -66.65 -29.92 32.77
N ARG A 40 -65.79 -30.46 33.65
CA ARG A 40 -66.22 -31.38 34.71
C ARG A 40 -67.18 -30.70 35.70
N THR A 41 -66.85 -29.49 36.15
CA THR A 41 -67.66 -28.75 37.12
C THR A 41 -68.97 -28.26 36.51
N GLY A 42 -68.93 -27.80 35.24
CA GLY A 42 -70.11 -27.42 34.47
C GLY A 42 -71.09 -28.57 34.30
N ASN A 43 -70.59 -29.78 34.03
CA ASN A 43 -71.44 -30.97 33.92
C ASN A 43 -72.14 -31.31 35.26
N THR A 44 -71.46 -31.16 36.39
CA THR A 44 -72.08 -31.33 37.72
C THR A 44 -73.20 -30.32 37.97
N ILE A 45 -72.98 -29.04 37.62
CA ILE A 45 -74.00 -28.00 37.75
C ILE A 45 -75.20 -28.32 36.84
N ASN A 46 -74.94 -28.71 35.58
CA ASN A 46 -76.01 -29.06 34.64
C ASN A 46 -76.87 -30.23 35.13
N ASN A 47 -76.25 -31.27 35.69
CA ASN A 47 -76.98 -32.40 36.28
C ASN A 47 -77.87 -31.96 37.45
N ASN A 48 -77.34 -31.11 38.36
CA ASN A 48 -78.12 -30.58 39.49
C ASN A 48 -79.30 -29.70 39.03
N VAL A 49 -79.10 -28.87 38.00
CA VAL A 49 -80.17 -28.07 37.38
C VAL A 49 -81.26 -28.98 36.80
N MET A 50 -80.88 -30.01 36.06
CA MET A 50 -81.81 -30.96 35.44
C MET A 50 -82.66 -31.68 36.48
N VAL A 51 -82.04 -32.25 37.52
CA VAL A 51 -82.76 -32.91 38.62
C VAL A 51 -83.72 -31.92 39.30
N SER A 52 -83.27 -30.71 39.61
CA SER A 52 -84.12 -29.70 40.24
C SER A 52 -85.32 -29.29 39.38
N LYS A 53 -85.13 -29.16 38.06
CA LYS A 53 -86.16 -28.71 37.12
C LYS A 53 -87.16 -29.80 36.76
N GLU A 54 -86.70 -31.03 36.57
CA GLU A 54 -87.54 -32.13 36.05
C GLU A 54 -88.23 -32.91 37.17
N THR A 55 -87.69 -32.90 38.39
CA THR A 55 -88.21 -33.75 39.47
C THR A 55 -88.60 -32.96 40.71
N VAL A 56 -87.69 -32.18 41.29
CA VAL A 56 -87.91 -31.55 42.61
C VAL A 56 -88.97 -30.45 42.57
N ASN A 57 -88.90 -29.53 41.61
CA ASN A 57 -89.84 -28.41 41.52
C ASN A 57 -91.27 -28.84 41.10
N PRO A 58 -91.47 -29.62 40.01
CA PRO A 58 -92.82 -30.01 39.57
C PRO A 58 -93.57 -30.84 40.60
N LEU A 59 -92.84 -31.64 41.39
CA LEU A 59 -93.40 -32.46 42.44
C LEU A 59 -93.89 -31.62 43.63
N ARG A 60 -93.09 -30.66 44.10
CA ARG A 60 -93.52 -29.72 45.15
C ARG A 60 -94.81 -29.02 44.72
N ASP A 61 -94.87 -28.58 43.47
CA ASP A 61 -96.04 -27.90 42.92
C ASP A 61 -97.25 -28.86 42.83
N ALA A 62 -97.05 -30.11 42.41
CA ALA A 62 -98.12 -31.14 42.40
C ALA A 62 -98.64 -31.49 43.81
N ILE A 63 -97.78 -31.49 44.83
CA ILE A 63 -98.20 -31.69 46.23
C ILE A 63 -99.05 -30.51 46.72
N ASN A 64 -98.68 -29.28 46.35
CA ASN A 64 -99.47 -28.08 46.65
C ASN A 64 -100.85 -28.13 45.96
N GLU A 65 -100.88 -28.54 44.69
CA GLU A 65 -102.11 -28.78 43.94
C GLU A 65 -102.99 -29.83 44.68
N LEU A 66 -102.40 -30.92 45.18
CA LEU A 66 -103.14 -31.98 45.87
C LEU A 66 -103.71 -31.51 47.22
N ILE A 67 -102.92 -30.78 48.02
CA ILE A 67 -103.41 -30.18 49.28
C ILE A 67 -104.62 -29.28 49.00
N THR A 68 -104.54 -28.45 47.96
CA THR A 68 -105.62 -27.55 47.55
C THR A 68 -106.87 -28.33 47.14
N LEU A 69 -106.68 -29.41 46.39
CA LEU A 69 -107.76 -30.27 45.93
C LEU A 69 -108.46 -31.00 47.10
N VAL A 70 -107.72 -31.45 48.11
CA VAL A 70 -108.30 -32.03 49.35
C VAL A 70 -109.10 -31.00 50.13
N HIS A 71 -108.60 -29.76 50.26
CA HIS A 71 -109.37 -28.67 50.88
C HIS A 71 -110.67 -28.37 50.14
N ARG A 72 -110.61 -28.37 48.80
CA ARG A 72 -111.75 -28.11 47.93
C ARG A 72 -112.77 -29.24 48.00
N SER A 73 -112.36 -30.51 47.91
CA SER A 73 -113.30 -31.65 47.99
C SER A 73 -114.01 -31.68 49.34
N ARG A 74 -113.28 -31.47 50.46
CA ARG A 74 -113.90 -31.34 51.80
C ARG A 74 -115.00 -30.28 51.82
N MET A 75 -114.67 -29.06 51.36
CA MET A 75 -115.61 -27.94 51.37
C MET A 75 -116.84 -28.23 50.51
N LEU A 76 -116.63 -28.76 49.31
CA LEU A 76 -117.70 -29.09 48.37
C LEU A 76 -118.57 -30.25 48.87
N ALA A 77 -117.98 -31.26 49.53
CA ALA A 77 -118.73 -32.36 50.16
C ALA A 77 -119.58 -31.87 51.35
N THR A 78 -119.03 -30.96 52.17
CA THR A 78 -119.82 -30.27 53.21
C THR A 78 -120.99 -29.48 52.59
N ASN A 79 -120.72 -28.71 51.53
CA ASN A 79 -121.77 -27.96 50.83
C ASN A 79 -122.80 -28.88 50.18
N TRP A 80 -122.40 -30.06 49.68
CA TRP A 80 -123.32 -31.06 49.14
C TRP A 80 -124.39 -31.46 50.16
N VAL A 81 -124.01 -31.63 51.43
CA VAL A 81 -124.94 -32.04 52.49
C VAL A 81 -125.83 -30.88 52.98
N PHE A 82 -125.25 -29.69 53.17
CA PHE A 82 -125.94 -28.58 53.83
C PHE A 82 -126.59 -27.57 52.87
N LEU A 83 -126.16 -27.48 51.61
CA LEU A 83 -126.62 -26.49 50.62
C LEU A 83 -127.31 -27.19 49.43
N GLN A 84 -128.59 -27.48 49.59
CA GLN A 84 -129.38 -28.27 48.63
C GLN A 84 -129.41 -27.67 47.21
N THR A 85 -129.45 -26.35 47.07
CA THR A 85 -129.65 -25.64 45.78
C THR A 85 -128.36 -25.20 45.07
N ASN A 86 -127.18 -25.57 45.59
CA ASN A 86 -125.90 -25.13 45.03
C ASN A 86 -125.36 -26.13 43.99
N ASP A 87 -125.93 -26.09 42.79
CA ASP A 87 -125.56 -27.02 41.71
C ASP A 87 -124.14 -26.81 41.17
N ASP A 88 -123.58 -25.61 41.28
CA ASP A 88 -122.20 -25.31 40.87
C ASP A 88 -121.18 -26.08 41.72
N ASP A 89 -121.35 -26.06 43.05
CA ASP A 89 -120.48 -26.81 43.97
C ASP A 89 -120.65 -28.32 43.80
N LYS A 90 -121.88 -28.77 43.52
CA LYS A 90 -122.14 -30.17 43.20
C LYS A 90 -121.42 -30.61 41.92
N ASN A 91 -121.50 -29.82 40.85
CA ASN A 91 -120.80 -30.09 39.61
C ASN A 91 -119.27 -30.05 39.80
N ALA A 92 -118.76 -29.13 40.63
CA ALA A 92 -117.36 -29.07 41.00
C ALA A 92 -116.88 -30.32 41.76
N LEU A 93 -117.68 -30.85 42.71
CA LEU A 93 -117.32 -32.07 43.43
C LEU A 93 -117.31 -33.29 42.50
N ARG A 94 -118.31 -33.38 41.62
CA ARG A 94 -118.35 -34.41 40.56
C ARG A 94 -117.13 -34.32 39.64
N SER A 95 -116.69 -33.11 39.27
CA SER A 95 -115.46 -32.91 38.47
C SER A 95 -114.22 -33.44 39.18
N ILE A 96 -114.12 -33.22 40.49
CA ILE A 96 -113.00 -33.71 41.31
C ILE A 96 -112.97 -35.25 41.32
N VAL A 97 -114.12 -35.88 41.60
CA VAL A 97 -114.25 -37.35 41.68
C VAL A 97 -114.06 -38.01 40.31
N ASN A 98 -114.62 -37.42 39.25
CA ASN A 98 -114.63 -38.03 37.91
C ASN A 98 -113.38 -37.73 37.05
N GLY A 99 -112.51 -36.79 37.44
CA GLY A 99 -111.41 -36.38 36.56
C GLY A 99 -110.24 -35.63 37.20
N GLU A 100 -110.47 -34.53 37.92
CA GLU A 100 -109.38 -33.63 38.34
C GLU A 100 -108.36 -34.35 39.23
N TYR A 101 -108.84 -35.17 40.18
CA TYR A 101 -107.95 -35.93 41.04
C TYR A 101 -107.18 -37.02 40.29
N LYS A 102 -107.82 -37.73 39.34
CA LYS A 102 -107.19 -38.81 38.58
C LYS A 102 -105.99 -38.30 37.78
N GLY A 103 -106.13 -37.18 37.08
CA GLY A 103 -105.03 -36.56 36.33
C GLY A 103 -103.88 -36.10 37.23
N LEU A 104 -104.20 -35.52 38.39
CA LEU A 104 -103.19 -35.10 39.37
C LEU A 104 -102.47 -36.29 40.02
N LYS A 105 -103.21 -37.36 40.34
CA LYS A 105 -102.67 -38.60 40.89
C LYS A 105 -101.68 -39.25 39.92
N GLU A 106 -102.05 -39.40 38.65
CA GLU A 106 -101.14 -39.94 37.62
C GLU A 106 -99.86 -39.09 37.45
N LYS A 107 -99.98 -37.76 37.52
CA LYS A 107 -98.83 -36.82 37.50
C LYS A 107 -97.93 -37.03 38.72
N ILE A 108 -98.49 -37.15 39.91
CA ILE A 108 -97.74 -37.40 41.16
C ILE A 108 -97.07 -38.78 41.13
N GLU A 109 -97.78 -39.83 40.73
CA GLU A 109 -97.23 -41.19 40.64
C GLU A 109 -96.05 -41.28 39.67
N LYS A 110 -96.11 -40.60 38.52
CA LYS A 110 -94.97 -40.50 37.59
C LYS A 110 -93.77 -39.79 38.21
N LEU A 111 -94.00 -38.68 38.91
CA LEU A 111 -92.93 -37.91 39.58
C LEU A 111 -92.33 -38.66 40.79
N MET A 112 -93.11 -39.52 41.44
CA MET A 112 -92.68 -40.35 42.57
C MET A 112 -91.77 -41.53 42.17
N VAL A 113 -91.72 -41.92 40.89
CA VAL A 113 -90.83 -43.02 40.42
C VAL A 113 -89.38 -42.75 40.77
N ASN A 114 -88.99 -41.47 40.80
CA ASN A 114 -87.63 -41.03 41.08
C ASN A 114 -87.35 -40.80 42.58
N TRP A 115 -88.27 -41.15 43.50
CA TRP A 115 -88.01 -41.02 44.95
C TRP A 115 -87.06 -42.07 45.52
N ASP A 116 -86.86 -43.19 44.81
CA ASP A 116 -85.91 -44.25 45.20
C ASP A 116 -84.65 -44.29 44.32
N ALA A 117 -84.55 -43.43 43.30
CA ALA A 117 -83.39 -43.37 42.41
C ALA A 117 -82.51 -42.18 42.82
N ASP A 118 -81.28 -42.49 43.23
CA ASP A 118 -80.16 -41.60 43.55
C ASP A 118 -80.11 -40.95 44.95
N SER A 119 -79.92 -41.79 45.97
CA SER A 119 -79.01 -41.42 47.08
C SER A 119 -77.82 -42.38 47.12
N LEU A 120 -76.86 -42.14 46.22
CA LEU A 120 -75.47 -42.47 46.49
C LEU A 120 -75.05 -41.74 47.77
N GLU A 121 -74.43 -42.50 48.67
CA GLU A 121 -74.00 -42.16 50.03
C GLU A 121 -75.04 -42.31 51.15
N SER A 122 -74.81 -43.40 51.87
CA SER A 122 -75.19 -43.69 53.25
C SER A 122 -75.60 -42.47 54.08
N THR A 123 -76.79 -42.61 54.64
CA THR A 123 -77.24 -42.20 55.98
C THR A 123 -78.51 -41.35 55.87
N PHE A 124 -79.67 -41.98 55.64
CA PHE A 124 -80.97 -41.66 56.27
C PHE A 124 -82.08 -42.50 55.63
N LYS A 125 -82.76 -43.35 56.43
CA LYS A 125 -84.00 -44.09 56.12
C LYS A 125 -85.23 -43.19 55.78
N LYS A 126 -85.02 -41.95 55.31
CA LYS A 126 -86.08 -40.91 55.20
C LYS A 126 -86.75 -40.83 53.83
N ASP A 127 -86.09 -41.17 52.73
CA ASP A 127 -86.69 -41.02 51.38
C ASP A 127 -87.68 -42.15 51.05
N SER A 128 -87.40 -43.38 51.47
CA SER A 128 -88.38 -44.47 51.46
C SER A 128 -89.61 -44.16 52.34
N ALA A 129 -89.46 -43.30 53.36
CA ALA A 129 -90.58 -42.89 54.21
C ALA A 129 -91.48 -41.86 53.52
N GLN A 130 -90.96 -40.97 52.66
CA GLN A 130 -91.80 -40.02 51.92
C GLN A 130 -92.71 -40.75 50.94
N ARG A 131 -92.17 -41.72 50.18
CA ARG A 131 -92.94 -42.58 49.26
C ARG A 131 -94.10 -43.25 49.95
N VAL A 132 -93.81 -43.90 51.07
CA VAL A 132 -94.82 -44.57 51.88
C VAL A 132 -95.87 -43.57 52.42
N LEU A 133 -95.46 -42.38 52.90
CA LEU A 133 -96.39 -41.36 53.38
C LEU A 133 -97.28 -40.81 52.26
N MET A 134 -96.74 -40.62 51.05
CA MET A 134 -97.52 -40.14 49.90
C MET A 134 -98.49 -41.19 49.40
N THR A 135 -98.05 -42.44 49.23
CA THR A 135 -98.95 -43.54 48.85
C THR A 135 -100.06 -43.70 49.90
N LYS A 136 -99.75 -43.53 51.19
CA LYS A 136 -100.74 -43.52 52.27
C LYS A 136 -101.70 -42.33 52.17
N ALA A 137 -101.22 -41.14 51.83
CA ALA A 137 -102.05 -39.96 51.63
C ALA A 137 -102.98 -40.12 50.42
N LEU A 138 -102.46 -40.62 49.29
CA LEU A 138 -103.25 -40.93 48.08
C LEU A 138 -104.31 -41.98 48.38
N TYR A 139 -103.95 -43.10 49.01
CA TYR A 139 -104.91 -44.15 49.37
C TYR A 139 -106.01 -43.67 50.32
N LYS A 140 -105.65 -42.86 51.33
CA LYS A 140 -106.64 -42.25 52.23
C LYS A 140 -107.59 -41.33 51.46
N PHE A 141 -107.07 -40.59 50.48
CA PHE A 141 -107.88 -39.69 49.68
C PHE A 141 -108.75 -40.42 48.64
N ASP A 142 -108.25 -41.50 48.01
CA ASP A 142 -109.07 -42.41 47.19
C ASP A 142 -110.26 -42.94 47.99
N THR A 143 -110.00 -43.40 49.22
CA THR A 143 -111.02 -43.96 50.12
C THR A 143 -112.04 -42.90 50.55
N LEU A 144 -111.58 -41.67 50.77
CA LEU A 144 -112.45 -40.55 51.10
C LEU A 144 -113.36 -40.18 49.92
N LEU A 145 -112.78 -39.99 48.72
CA LEU A 145 -113.53 -39.59 47.52
C LEU A 145 -114.51 -40.67 47.06
N ILE A 146 -114.03 -41.88 46.78
CA ILE A 146 -114.83 -42.97 46.17
C ILE A 146 -115.63 -43.72 47.23
N GLY A 147 -115.05 -43.90 48.43
CA GLY A 147 -115.67 -44.68 49.48
C GLY A 147 -116.65 -43.91 50.36
N THR A 148 -116.53 -42.58 50.44
CA THR A 148 -117.34 -41.76 51.36
C THR A 148 -118.10 -40.65 50.63
N GLU A 149 -117.39 -39.75 49.92
CA GLU A 149 -118.03 -38.61 49.25
C GLU A 149 -118.95 -39.07 48.11
N GLU A 150 -118.57 -40.07 47.31
CA GLU A 150 -119.43 -40.64 46.27
C GLU A 150 -120.69 -41.33 46.82
N ASN A 151 -120.56 -42.02 47.96
CA ASN A 151 -121.72 -42.60 48.64
C ASN A 151 -122.69 -41.53 49.14
N ILE A 152 -122.18 -40.42 49.67
CA ILE A 152 -123.03 -39.27 50.06
C ILE A 152 -123.67 -38.64 48.83
N MET A 153 -122.94 -38.47 47.72
CA MET A 153 -123.49 -37.96 46.47
C MET A 153 -124.63 -38.84 45.92
N ASN A 154 -124.51 -40.16 46.04
CA ASN A 154 -125.52 -41.13 45.59
C ASN A 154 -126.71 -41.25 46.56
N ALA A 155 -126.49 -41.05 47.86
CA ALA A 155 -127.57 -41.02 48.85
C ALA A 155 -128.41 -39.73 48.73
N LEU A 156 -127.78 -38.60 48.41
CA LEU A 156 -128.40 -37.27 48.33
C LEU A 156 -128.53 -36.76 46.88
N THR A 157 -129.39 -37.43 46.09
CA THR A 157 -129.51 -37.21 44.63
C THR A 157 -130.66 -36.30 44.19
N GLY A 158 -131.69 -36.11 45.01
CA GLY A 158 -132.90 -35.35 44.64
C GLY A 158 -133.67 -34.81 45.83
N PHE A 159 -134.67 -33.95 45.58
CA PHE A 159 -135.41 -33.22 46.62
C PHE A 159 -135.86 -34.11 47.79
N ASP A 160 -136.43 -35.29 47.49
CA ASP A 160 -136.95 -36.24 48.49
C ASP A 160 -135.87 -36.78 49.45
N SER A 161 -134.64 -36.97 48.99
CA SER A 161 -133.53 -37.47 49.81
C SER A 161 -133.00 -36.46 50.83
N TYR A 162 -133.21 -35.16 50.59
CA TYR A 162 -132.83 -34.09 51.52
C TYR A 162 -133.93 -33.78 52.55
N GLU A 163 -135.18 -34.13 52.25
CA GLU A 163 -136.31 -33.98 53.18
C GLU A 163 -136.44 -35.17 54.14
N ASP A 164 -135.76 -36.30 53.89
CA ASP A 164 -135.64 -37.39 54.87
C ASP A 164 -134.70 -36.99 56.03
N PRO A 165 -135.23 -36.81 57.26
CA PRO A 165 -134.42 -36.40 58.41
C PRO A 165 -133.33 -37.41 58.74
N THR A 166 -133.56 -38.71 58.45
CA THR A 166 -132.60 -39.77 58.77
C THR A 166 -131.40 -39.73 57.83
N THR A 167 -131.64 -39.66 56.52
CA THR A 167 -130.58 -39.60 55.51
C THR A 167 -129.75 -38.32 55.63
N LYS A 168 -130.39 -37.16 55.87
CA LYS A 168 -129.67 -35.88 56.05
C LYS A 168 -128.85 -35.83 57.33
N LEU A 169 -129.39 -36.35 58.45
CA LEU A 169 -128.65 -36.43 59.72
C LEU A 169 -127.44 -37.35 59.59
N LEU A 170 -127.62 -38.54 58.99
CA LEU A 170 -126.51 -39.47 58.74
C LEU A 170 -125.45 -38.82 57.84
N ALA A 171 -125.84 -38.17 56.75
CA ALA A 171 -124.89 -37.48 55.86
C ALA A 171 -124.14 -36.34 56.58
N GLY A 172 -124.82 -35.58 57.45
CA GLY A 172 -124.20 -34.55 58.29
C GLY A 172 -123.20 -35.14 59.29
N ASP A 173 -123.57 -36.21 59.99
CA ASP A 173 -122.69 -36.94 60.90
C ASP A 173 -121.48 -37.52 60.16
N TYR A 174 -121.65 -38.02 58.93
CA TYR A 174 -120.53 -38.47 58.09
C TYR A 174 -119.59 -37.32 57.72
N VAL A 175 -120.10 -36.12 57.45
CA VAL A 175 -119.26 -34.95 57.20
C VAL A 175 -118.41 -34.61 58.44
N ASP A 176 -119.04 -34.55 59.61
CA ASP A 176 -118.39 -34.12 60.85
C ASP A 176 -117.46 -35.18 61.45
N GLN A 177 -117.86 -36.46 61.40
CA GLN A 177 -117.12 -37.56 62.03
C GLN A 177 -116.13 -38.24 61.08
N VAL A 178 -116.34 -38.16 59.75
CA VAL A 178 -115.52 -38.88 58.77
C VAL A 178 -114.82 -37.93 57.81
N ILE A 179 -115.54 -37.11 57.04
CA ILE A 179 -114.92 -36.29 55.98
C ILE A 179 -113.95 -35.27 56.58
N ILE A 180 -114.40 -34.43 57.51
CA ILE A 180 -113.56 -33.38 58.09
C ILE A 180 -112.30 -33.97 58.78
N PRO A 181 -112.40 -34.98 59.66
CA PRO A 181 -111.23 -35.59 60.30
C PRO A 181 -110.29 -36.28 59.30
N GLN A 182 -110.81 -37.02 58.32
CA GLN A 182 -109.97 -37.71 57.35
C GLN A 182 -109.27 -36.74 56.39
N SER A 183 -109.94 -35.68 55.93
CA SER A 183 -109.30 -34.63 55.12
C SER A 183 -108.18 -33.95 55.91
N ASN A 184 -108.40 -33.64 57.20
CA ASN A 184 -107.37 -33.04 58.05
C ASN A 184 -106.15 -33.96 58.21
N ASP A 185 -106.36 -35.27 58.38
CA ASP A 185 -105.28 -36.27 58.41
C ASP A 185 -104.49 -36.30 57.10
N ILE A 186 -105.17 -36.28 55.96
CA ILE A 186 -104.54 -36.26 54.63
C ILE A 186 -103.72 -34.98 54.45
N ILE A 187 -104.29 -33.81 54.77
CA ILE A 187 -103.61 -32.51 54.70
C ILE A 187 -102.37 -32.51 55.60
N LYS A 188 -102.45 -33.11 56.80
CA LYS A 188 -101.31 -33.22 57.72
C LYS A 188 -100.18 -34.06 57.13
N LEU A 189 -100.50 -35.20 56.51
CA LEU A 189 -99.52 -36.05 55.81
C LEU A 189 -98.88 -35.29 54.64
N LEU A 190 -99.68 -34.68 53.79
CA LEU A 190 -99.20 -33.93 52.61
C LEU A 190 -98.37 -32.71 53.01
N SER A 191 -98.75 -31.99 54.07
CA SER A 191 -97.99 -30.84 54.59
C SER A 191 -96.62 -31.24 55.13
N ALA A 192 -96.50 -32.41 55.76
CA ALA A 192 -95.22 -32.94 56.21
C ALA A 192 -94.30 -33.29 55.03
N ILE A 193 -94.86 -33.83 53.95
CA ILE A 193 -94.10 -34.13 52.72
C ILE A 193 -93.70 -32.83 52.01
N ARG A 194 -94.62 -31.87 51.88
CA ARG A 194 -94.34 -30.54 51.31
C ARG A 194 -93.17 -29.86 52.00
N LEU A 195 -93.16 -29.82 53.33
CA LEU A 195 -92.08 -29.19 54.10
C LEU A 195 -90.72 -29.85 53.85
N ASN A 196 -90.68 -31.17 53.67
CA ASN A 196 -89.45 -31.87 53.31
C ASN A 196 -89.02 -31.57 51.87
N GLN A 197 -89.95 -31.50 50.93
CA GLN A 197 -89.65 -31.14 49.54
C GLN A 197 -89.14 -29.69 49.44
N GLU A 198 -89.70 -28.74 50.19
CA GLU A 198 -89.18 -27.37 50.30
C GLU A 198 -87.73 -27.33 50.81
N LYS A 199 -87.40 -28.14 51.83
CA LYS A 199 -86.02 -28.28 52.32
C LYS A 199 -85.07 -28.86 51.27
N LEU A 200 -85.54 -29.83 50.49
CA LEU A 200 -84.75 -30.41 49.38
C LEU A 200 -84.55 -29.39 48.26
N THR A 201 -85.57 -28.63 47.87
CA THR A 201 -85.46 -27.54 46.91
C THR A 201 -84.46 -26.48 47.38
N GLN A 202 -84.53 -26.07 48.66
CA GLN A 202 -83.60 -25.10 49.22
C GLN A 202 -82.17 -25.63 49.23
N LYS A 203 -81.95 -26.87 49.70
CA LYS A 203 -80.63 -27.52 49.71
C LYS A 203 -80.04 -27.66 48.30
N SER A 204 -80.87 -27.99 47.32
CA SER A 204 -80.48 -28.06 45.90
C SER A 204 -80.07 -26.68 45.36
N SER A 205 -80.85 -25.64 45.65
CA SER A 205 -80.54 -24.26 45.28
C SER A 205 -79.24 -23.75 45.92
N ASP A 206 -79.04 -24.01 47.22
CA ASP A 206 -77.83 -23.64 47.94
C ASP A 206 -76.59 -24.38 47.39
N SER A 207 -76.73 -25.67 47.11
CA SER A 207 -75.69 -26.49 46.48
C SER A 207 -75.32 -25.98 45.09
N MET A 208 -76.31 -25.58 44.29
CA MET A 208 -76.13 -25.00 42.95
C MET A 208 -75.44 -23.64 43.00
N SER A 209 -75.84 -22.76 43.94
CA SER A 209 -75.19 -21.48 44.18
C SER A 209 -73.73 -21.64 44.63
N SER A 210 -73.48 -22.55 45.58
CA SER A 210 -72.12 -22.86 46.07
C SER A 210 -71.23 -23.43 44.95
N SER A 211 -71.74 -24.38 44.16
CA SER A 211 -71.02 -24.98 43.03
C SER A 211 -70.67 -23.94 41.95
N THR A 212 -71.60 -23.02 41.65
CA THR A 212 -71.38 -21.91 40.72
C THR A 212 -70.31 -20.95 41.26
N SER A 213 -70.40 -20.57 42.54
CA SER A 213 -69.39 -19.72 43.19
C SER A 213 -67.99 -20.35 43.19
N ASN A 214 -67.92 -21.66 43.42
CA ASN A 214 -66.65 -22.40 43.36
C ASN A 214 -66.09 -22.44 41.93
N LEU A 215 -66.93 -22.65 40.92
CA LEU A 215 -66.52 -22.60 39.51
C LEU A 215 -65.95 -21.22 39.15
N ILE A 216 -66.61 -20.14 39.56
CA ILE A 216 -66.13 -18.76 39.34
C ILE A 216 -64.76 -18.56 40.00
N ARG A 217 -64.61 -18.97 41.27
CA ARG A 217 -63.33 -18.85 42.01
C ARG A 217 -62.19 -19.62 41.35
N ILE A 218 -62.43 -20.88 40.97
CA ILE A 218 -61.41 -21.70 40.30
C ILE A 218 -61.02 -21.08 38.96
N THR A 219 -62.00 -20.64 38.16
CA THR A 219 -61.76 -19.98 36.87
C THR A 219 -60.92 -18.70 37.03
N LEU A 220 -61.20 -17.88 38.05
CA LEU A 220 -60.43 -16.67 38.33
C LEU A 220 -58.99 -16.97 38.77
N ILE A 221 -58.79 -17.95 39.66
CA ILE A 221 -57.46 -18.35 40.14
C ILE A 221 -56.62 -18.91 38.99
N LEU A 222 -57.18 -19.83 38.20
CA LEU A 222 -56.48 -20.42 37.06
C LEU A 222 -56.21 -19.39 35.96
N GLY A 223 -57.17 -18.50 35.68
CA GLY A 223 -56.98 -17.38 34.76
C GLY A 223 -55.84 -16.47 35.19
N GLY A 224 -55.80 -16.08 36.46
CA GLY A 224 -54.71 -15.29 37.03
C GLY A 224 -53.35 -16.00 36.97
N ALA A 225 -53.31 -17.30 37.29
CA ALA A 225 -52.10 -18.10 37.20
C ALA A 225 -51.55 -18.17 35.76
N ILE A 226 -52.42 -18.39 34.77
CA ILE A 226 -52.04 -18.39 33.34
C ILE A 226 -51.44 -17.05 32.92
N VAL A 227 -52.03 -15.93 33.35
CA VAL A 227 -51.49 -14.59 33.04
C VAL A 227 -50.10 -14.40 33.67
N VAL A 228 -49.90 -14.76 34.93
CA VAL A 228 -48.61 -14.63 35.61
C VAL A 228 -47.55 -15.51 34.95
N LEU A 229 -47.88 -16.77 34.65
CA LEU A 229 -46.98 -17.69 33.93
C LEU A 229 -46.68 -17.18 32.52
N GLY A 230 -47.66 -16.62 31.82
CA GLY A 230 -47.48 -15.99 30.52
C GLY A 230 -46.49 -14.82 30.58
N LEU A 231 -46.64 -13.92 31.56
CA LEU A 231 -45.71 -12.80 31.79
C LEU A 231 -44.30 -13.28 32.15
N LEU A 232 -44.18 -14.33 32.97
CA LEU A 232 -42.90 -14.93 33.32
C LEU A 232 -42.21 -15.56 32.10
N CYS A 233 -42.94 -16.33 31.30
CA CYS A 233 -42.45 -16.89 30.05
C CYS A 233 -42.01 -15.79 29.07
N ALA A 234 -42.82 -14.74 28.92
CA ALA A 234 -42.47 -13.59 28.08
C ALA A 234 -41.17 -12.91 28.57
N TYR A 235 -41.02 -12.68 29.87
CA TYR A 235 -39.81 -12.12 30.47
C TYR A 235 -38.56 -12.98 30.20
N LEU A 236 -38.67 -14.31 30.35
CA LEU A 236 -37.58 -15.24 30.08
C LEU A 236 -37.19 -15.26 28.59
N LEU A 237 -38.17 -15.22 27.68
CA LEU A 237 -37.93 -15.16 26.23
C LEU A 237 -37.29 -13.83 25.82
N ILE A 238 -37.75 -12.69 26.37
CA ILE A 238 -37.14 -11.38 26.11
C ILE A 238 -35.66 -11.38 26.51
N ARG A 239 -35.34 -11.91 27.70
CA ARG A 239 -33.96 -11.93 28.20
C ARG A 239 -33.07 -12.90 27.44
N SER A 240 -33.59 -14.02 26.98
CA SER A 240 -32.82 -15.06 26.29
C SER A 240 -32.71 -14.87 24.77
N ILE A 241 -33.65 -14.14 24.15
CA ILE A 241 -33.73 -13.98 22.69
C ILE A 241 -33.60 -12.51 22.30
N THR A 242 -34.52 -11.66 22.76
CA THR A 242 -34.62 -10.26 22.29
C THR A 242 -33.40 -9.43 22.66
N VAL A 243 -32.89 -9.55 23.90
CA VAL A 243 -31.72 -8.78 24.35
C VAL A 243 -30.44 -9.13 23.56
N PRO A 244 -30.06 -10.41 23.40
CA PRO A 244 -28.90 -10.76 22.58
C PRO A 244 -29.04 -10.40 21.10
N ILE A 245 -30.23 -10.57 20.50
CA ILE A 245 -30.46 -10.17 19.09
C ILE A 245 -30.31 -8.67 18.91
N ASN A 246 -30.87 -7.86 19.81
CA ASN A 246 -30.72 -6.41 19.74
C ASN A 246 -29.26 -5.98 19.91
N TYR A 247 -28.49 -6.68 20.75
CA TYR A 247 -27.05 -6.44 20.86
C TYR A 247 -26.32 -6.73 19.55
N ILE A 248 -26.53 -7.91 18.95
CA ILE A 248 -25.92 -8.27 17.66
C ILE A 248 -26.30 -7.22 16.61
N LYS A 249 -27.58 -6.83 16.54
CA LYS A 249 -28.06 -5.77 15.64
C LYS A 249 -27.29 -4.47 15.85
N GLU A 250 -27.18 -3.99 17.09
CA GLU A 250 -26.46 -2.74 17.40
C GLU A 250 -24.99 -2.82 16.96
N VAL A 251 -24.32 -3.94 17.24
CA VAL A 251 -22.92 -4.15 16.86
C VAL A 251 -22.78 -4.18 15.35
N VAL A 252 -23.58 -4.95 14.64
CA VAL A 252 -23.54 -5.06 13.17
C VAL A 252 -23.86 -3.71 12.51
N VAL A 253 -24.84 -2.95 13.01
CA VAL A 253 -25.16 -1.61 12.48
C VAL A 253 -24.00 -0.64 12.67
N LYS A 254 -23.33 -0.66 13.83
CA LYS A 254 -22.15 0.17 14.10
C LYS A 254 -20.97 -0.23 13.22
N LEU A 255 -20.70 -1.53 13.11
CA LEU A 255 -19.67 -2.05 12.21
C LEU A 255 -19.93 -1.66 10.76
N GLY A 256 -21.19 -1.69 10.30
CA GLY A 256 -21.59 -1.24 8.97
C GLY A 256 -21.35 0.25 8.73
N ARG A 257 -21.17 1.06 9.78
CA ARG A 257 -20.77 2.48 9.71
C ARG A 257 -19.27 2.68 9.93
N GLY A 258 -18.50 1.61 10.14
CA GLY A 258 -17.07 1.67 10.47
C GLY A 258 -16.77 1.98 11.94
N GLU A 259 -17.76 1.92 12.83
CA GLU A 259 -17.57 2.16 14.27
C GLU A 259 -17.23 0.85 15.00
N LEU A 260 -16.06 0.81 15.64
CA LEU A 260 -15.67 -0.31 16.50
C LEU A 260 -16.30 -0.16 17.89
N VAL A 261 -16.97 -1.22 18.34
CA VAL A 261 -17.68 -1.24 19.63
C VAL A 261 -16.78 -1.78 20.73
N GLU A 262 -16.78 -1.18 21.91
CA GLU A 262 -16.08 -1.74 23.08
C GLU A 262 -16.71 -3.06 23.54
N ASP A 263 -15.85 -4.04 23.83
CA ASP A 263 -16.29 -5.32 24.38
C ASP A 263 -16.69 -5.08 25.86
N LYS A 264 -17.91 -5.52 26.21
CA LYS A 264 -18.46 -5.41 27.56
C LYS A 264 -18.42 -6.74 28.32
N GLY A 265 -17.73 -7.77 27.81
CA GLY A 265 -17.60 -9.07 28.47
C GLY A 265 -18.95 -9.73 28.72
N ARG A 266 -19.89 -9.59 27.78
CA ARG A 266 -21.24 -10.15 27.94
C ARG A 266 -21.18 -11.68 27.78
N ILE A 267 -21.70 -12.39 28.77
CA ILE A 267 -21.87 -13.84 28.70
C ILE A 267 -23.15 -14.12 27.91
N PHE A 268 -23.01 -14.73 26.73
CA PHE A 268 -24.13 -15.16 25.91
C PHE A 268 -24.59 -16.58 26.27
N SER A 269 -25.84 -16.88 25.94
CA SER A 269 -26.40 -18.24 26.05
C SER A 269 -25.65 -19.21 25.14
N ASN A 270 -25.61 -20.50 25.49
CA ASN A 270 -25.01 -21.53 24.65
C ASN A 270 -26.03 -22.09 23.64
N ASP A 271 -26.53 -21.21 22.77
CA ASP A 271 -27.52 -21.47 21.71
C ASP A 271 -27.13 -20.76 20.41
N GLU A 272 -27.96 -20.85 19.38
CA GLU A 272 -27.65 -20.33 18.04
C GLU A 272 -27.45 -18.80 18.05
N ILE A 273 -28.18 -18.06 18.90
CA ILE A 273 -27.98 -16.62 19.07
C ILE A 273 -26.66 -16.33 19.78
N GLY A 274 -26.29 -17.14 20.77
CA GLY A 274 -24.98 -17.02 21.39
C GLY A 274 -23.82 -17.33 20.46
N GLU A 275 -23.96 -18.33 19.58
CA GLU A 275 -22.97 -18.62 18.54
C GLU A 275 -22.82 -17.44 17.57
N MET A 276 -23.93 -16.81 17.15
CA MET A 276 -23.89 -15.57 16.36
C MET A 276 -23.25 -14.41 17.13
N ALA A 277 -23.56 -14.25 18.42
CA ALA A 277 -22.95 -13.22 19.25
C ALA A 277 -21.44 -13.40 19.38
N PHE A 278 -20.99 -14.65 19.59
CA PHE A 278 -19.57 -15.00 19.67
C PHE A 278 -18.86 -14.77 18.33
N ALA A 279 -19.46 -15.17 17.21
CA ALA A 279 -18.91 -14.89 15.88
C ALA A 279 -18.80 -13.38 15.61
N THR A 280 -19.81 -12.61 16.03
CA THR A 280 -19.80 -11.15 15.93
C THR A 280 -18.70 -10.54 16.78
N ASP A 281 -18.51 -11.03 18.02
CA ASP A 281 -17.47 -10.55 18.92
C ASP A 281 -16.07 -10.84 18.41
N ASN A 282 -15.81 -12.06 17.89
CA ASN A 282 -14.56 -12.40 17.21
C ASN A 282 -14.29 -11.48 16.02
N LEU A 283 -15.32 -11.12 15.24
CA LEU A 283 -15.19 -10.20 14.13
C LEU A 283 -14.87 -8.77 14.60
N VAL A 284 -15.51 -8.28 15.66
CA VAL A 284 -15.18 -6.97 16.28
C VAL A 284 -13.72 -6.97 16.76
N ASN A 285 -13.30 -8.00 17.47
CA ASN A 285 -11.95 -8.11 18.01
C ASN A 285 -10.90 -8.23 16.90
N GLY A 286 -11.19 -9.00 15.85
CA GLY A 286 -10.35 -9.08 14.67
C GLY A 286 -10.20 -7.74 13.95
N LEU A 287 -11.30 -7.01 13.76
CA LEU A 287 -11.25 -5.68 13.16
C LEU A 287 -10.48 -4.68 14.04
N LYS A 288 -10.64 -4.71 15.37
CA LYS A 288 -9.81 -3.90 16.28
C LYS A 288 -8.32 -4.22 16.15
N ALA A 289 -7.95 -5.50 16.15
CA ALA A 289 -6.57 -5.92 15.97
C ALA A 289 -6.02 -5.46 14.61
N THR A 290 -6.84 -5.57 13.55
CA THR A 290 -6.53 -5.11 12.19
C THR A 290 -6.30 -3.60 12.15
N THR A 291 -7.17 -2.82 12.77
CA THR A 291 -7.02 -1.36 12.88
C THR A 291 -5.76 -0.98 13.65
N GLY A 292 -5.51 -1.61 14.81
CA GLY A 292 -4.29 -1.37 15.58
C GLY A 292 -3.01 -1.73 14.80
N PHE A 293 -3.05 -2.79 14.00
CA PHE A 293 -1.95 -3.17 13.13
C PHE A 293 -1.73 -2.16 12.00
N ALA A 294 -2.79 -1.73 11.32
CA ALA A 294 -2.71 -0.68 10.30
C ALA A 294 -2.16 0.64 10.87
N GLU A 295 -2.54 1.01 12.10
CA GLU A 295 -2.01 2.20 12.77
C GLU A 295 -0.51 2.05 13.09
N ASN A 296 -0.06 0.88 13.54
CA ASN A 296 1.36 0.60 13.74
C ASN A 296 2.16 0.71 12.45
N ILE A 297 1.66 0.16 11.34
CA ILE A 297 2.26 0.32 10.01
C ILE A 297 2.34 1.81 9.63
N GLY A 298 1.26 2.56 9.84
CA GLY A 298 1.21 4.01 9.56
C GLY A 298 2.19 4.83 10.39
N LYS A 299 2.52 4.39 11.60
CA LYS A 299 3.56 5.00 12.46
C LYS A 299 4.98 4.55 12.12
N GLY A 300 5.16 3.72 11.08
CA GLY A 300 6.46 3.18 10.67
C GLY A 300 6.95 2.01 11.54
N ASN A 301 6.10 1.45 12.41
CA ASN A 301 6.43 0.29 13.22
C ASN A 301 6.15 -1.02 12.48
N TYR A 302 7.07 -1.40 11.60
CA TYR A 302 6.97 -2.62 10.80
C TYR A 302 7.35 -3.91 11.54
N ALA A 303 7.80 -3.83 12.80
CA ALA A 303 8.13 -4.99 13.62
C ALA A 303 6.94 -5.49 14.46
N SER A 304 5.76 -4.87 14.30
CA SER A 304 4.55 -5.26 15.02
C SER A 304 4.05 -6.65 14.58
N ASP A 305 3.74 -7.48 15.58
CA ASP A 305 3.14 -8.80 15.39
C ASP A 305 1.64 -8.66 15.10
N PHE A 306 1.16 -9.44 14.16
CA PHE A 306 -0.26 -9.50 13.80
C PHE A 306 -0.59 -10.92 13.33
N THR A 307 -1.66 -11.48 13.89
CA THR A 307 -2.18 -12.79 13.53
C THR A 307 -3.53 -12.59 12.84
N PRO A 308 -3.69 -13.03 11.59
CA PRO A 308 -4.97 -12.96 10.89
C PRO A 308 -6.04 -13.81 11.61
N LEU A 309 -7.31 -13.46 11.43
CA LEU A 309 -8.43 -14.17 12.07
C LEU A 309 -8.52 -15.65 11.66
N SER A 310 -8.06 -15.96 10.45
CA SER A 310 -7.95 -17.31 9.89
C SER A 310 -6.96 -17.31 8.74
N GLU A 311 -6.58 -18.48 8.24
CA GLU A 311 -5.75 -18.60 7.03
C GLU A 311 -6.39 -17.92 5.80
N HIS A 312 -7.72 -17.76 5.80
CA HIS A 312 -8.49 -17.13 4.71
C HIS A 312 -8.86 -15.65 4.97
N ASP A 313 -8.29 -15.03 6.00
CA ASP A 313 -8.51 -13.60 6.27
C ASP A 313 -7.80 -12.73 5.22
N VAL A 314 -8.57 -12.36 4.18
CA VAL A 314 -8.08 -11.58 3.04
C VAL A 314 -7.51 -10.23 3.48
N LEU A 315 -8.20 -9.54 4.39
CA LEU A 315 -7.80 -8.21 4.84
C LEU A 315 -6.54 -8.27 5.70
N GLY A 316 -6.50 -9.19 6.66
CA GLY A 316 -5.34 -9.41 7.51
C GLY A 316 -4.09 -9.77 6.72
N ASN A 317 -4.21 -10.72 5.77
CA ASN A 317 -3.10 -11.12 4.90
C ASN A 317 -2.64 -9.99 3.96
N ALA A 318 -3.57 -9.18 3.43
CA ALA A 318 -3.22 -8.02 2.61
C ALA A 318 -2.41 -6.97 3.40
N LEU A 319 -2.77 -6.71 4.66
CA LEU A 319 -2.02 -5.80 5.53
C LEU A 319 -0.63 -6.33 5.89
N ILE A 320 -0.48 -7.65 6.09
CA ILE A 320 0.84 -8.27 6.29
C ILE A 320 1.73 -8.04 5.08
N ASN A 321 1.19 -8.28 3.88
CA ASN A 321 1.93 -8.05 2.62
C ASN A 321 2.29 -6.56 2.46
N MET A 322 1.37 -5.65 2.78
CA MET A 322 1.63 -4.20 2.76
C MET A 322 2.74 -3.82 3.74
N ARG A 323 2.70 -4.30 4.99
CA ARG A 323 3.76 -4.09 5.99
C ARG A 323 5.11 -4.57 5.46
N ASN A 324 5.18 -5.80 4.94
CA ASN A 324 6.43 -6.38 4.45
C ASN A 324 7.02 -5.55 3.29
N ASN A 325 6.17 -5.10 2.37
CA ASN A 325 6.59 -4.23 1.27
C ASN A 325 7.08 -2.86 1.77
N LEU A 326 6.35 -2.22 2.68
CA LEU A 326 6.76 -0.94 3.26
C LEU A 326 8.04 -1.06 4.08
N ALA A 327 8.20 -2.14 4.83
CA ALA A 327 9.43 -2.43 5.57
C ALA A 327 10.63 -2.54 4.63
N ARG A 328 10.47 -3.27 3.52
CA ARG A 328 11.51 -3.41 2.48
C ARG A 328 11.84 -2.06 1.84
N VAL A 329 10.83 -1.27 1.46
CA VAL A 329 11.03 0.07 0.87
C VAL A 329 11.74 1.01 1.84
N ALA A 330 11.32 1.03 3.12
CA ALA A 330 11.96 1.85 4.13
C ALA A 330 13.44 1.48 4.34
N GLU A 331 13.76 0.18 4.28
CA GLU A 331 15.14 -0.29 4.38
C GLU A 331 15.98 0.05 3.13
N GLU A 332 15.39 -0.06 1.93
CA GLU A 332 16.02 0.39 0.68
C GLU A 332 16.27 1.91 0.70
N ASP A 333 15.32 2.70 1.18
CA ASP A 333 15.45 4.16 1.29
C ASP A 333 16.52 4.56 2.31
N LYS A 334 16.65 3.85 3.44
CA LYS A 334 17.78 4.05 4.36
C LYS A 334 19.13 3.84 3.68
N LYS A 335 19.28 2.75 2.92
CA LYS A 335 20.51 2.46 2.18
C LYS A 335 20.82 3.54 1.13
N ARG A 336 19.79 4.04 0.44
CA ARG A 336 19.92 5.15 -0.52
C ARG A 336 20.31 6.46 0.16
N ALA A 337 19.66 6.78 1.29
CA ALA A 337 19.96 8.00 2.05
C ALA A 337 21.41 7.99 2.55
N TRP A 338 21.86 6.87 3.11
CA TRP A 338 23.26 6.65 3.47
C TRP A 338 24.19 6.88 2.27
N ALA A 339 23.97 6.21 1.14
CA ALA A 339 24.83 6.37 -0.04
C ALA A 339 24.86 7.83 -0.57
N SER A 340 23.71 8.52 -0.54
CA SER A 340 23.59 9.92 -0.97
C SER A 340 24.37 10.88 -0.06
N GLU A 341 24.27 10.70 1.27
CA GLU A 341 25.04 11.46 2.26
C GLU A 341 26.55 11.23 2.08
N GLY A 342 26.95 9.97 1.86
CA GLY A 342 28.32 9.61 1.53
C GLY A 342 28.79 10.33 0.26
N LEU A 343 28.04 10.22 -0.84
CA LEU A 343 28.40 10.84 -2.13
C LEU A 343 28.56 12.35 -2.01
N ALA A 344 27.66 13.02 -1.27
CA ALA A 344 27.77 14.45 -1.01
C ALA A 344 29.05 14.81 -0.23
N THR A 345 29.41 14.00 0.78
CA THR A 345 30.63 14.19 1.56
C THR A 345 31.88 14.07 0.68
N PHE A 346 31.96 13.05 -0.17
CA PHE A 346 33.11 12.86 -1.07
C PHE A 346 33.15 13.88 -2.21
N ALA A 347 32.00 14.33 -2.72
CA ALA A 347 31.95 15.41 -3.71
C ALA A 347 32.56 16.71 -3.16
N GLU A 348 32.44 16.98 -1.85
CA GLU A 348 33.10 18.12 -1.22
C GLU A 348 34.62 17.94 -1.13
N ILE A 349 35.09 16.76 -0.69
CA ILE A 349 36.53 16.42 -0.64
C ILE A 349 37.18 16.53 -2.02
N LEU A 350 36.48 16.05 -3.05
CA LEU A 350 36.94 16.10 -4.44
C LEU A 350 37.00 17.54 -4.99
N ARG A 351 36.24 18.49 -4.43
CA ARG A 351 36.28 19.91 -4.85
C ARG A 351 37.36 20.73 -4.12
N SER A 352 37.67 20.41 -2.86
CA SER A 352 38.54 21.25 -2.02
C SER A 352 40.04 21.10 -2.30
N ASN A 353 40.50 20.01 -2.93
CA ASN A 353 41.93 19.69 -3.06
C ASN A 353 42.39 19.49 -4.53
N ASN A 354 41.98 20.36 -5.45
CA ASN A 354 42.27 20.23 -6.88
C ASN A 354 43.73 20.53 -7.30
N SER A 355 44.58 21.04 -6.41
CA SER A 355 45.96 21.43 -6.74
C SER A 355 47.03 20.42 -6.36
N ASP A 356 46.70 19.41 -5.54
CA ASP A 356 47.65 18.41 -5.05
C ASP A 356 46.97 17.02 -5.05
N VAL A 357 47.30 16.23 -6.08
CA VAL A 357 46.75 14.87 -6.28
C VAL A 357 47.09 13.98 -5.08
N GLN A 358 48.29 14.10 -4.51
CA GLN A 358 48.74 13.24 -3.43
C GLN A 358 47.96 13.52 -2.14
N LYS A 359 47.79 14.81 -1.80
CA LYS A 359 46.97 15.22 -0.66
C LYS A 359 45.50 14.82 -0.84
N LEU A 360 44.94 15.04 -2.04
CA LEU A 360 43.57 14.65 -2.38
C LEU A 360 43.36 13.14 -2.16
N CYS A 361 44.26 12.31 -2.70
CA CYS A 361 44.20 10.86 -2.58
C CYS A 361 44.26 10.38 -1.12
N TYR A 362 45.06 11.05 -0.28
CA TYR A 362 45.16 10.75 1.16
C TYR A 362 43.86 11.05 1.91
N GLU A 363 43.23 12.19 1.65
CA GLU A 363 41.96 12.56 2.28
C GLU A 363 40.80 11.66 1.82
N ILE A 364 40.77 11.29 0.54
CA ILE A 364 39.79 10.36 -0.02
C ILE A 364 39.90 9.00 0.67
N ILE A 365 41.08 8.36 0.64
CA ILE A 365 41.21 6.98 1.16
C ILE A 365 40.95 6.92 2.66
N GLY A 366 41.43 7.92 3.42
CA GLY A 366 41.18 8.00 4.86
C GLY A 366 39.71 8.20 5.21
N SER A 367 38.98 9.00 4.42
CA SER A 367 37.54 9.20 4.62
C SER A 367 36.74 7.98 4.18
N LEU A 368 37.12 7.33 3.07
CA LEU A 368 36.44 6.14 2.54
C LEU A 368 36.53 4.96 3.50
N VAL A 369 37.72 4.68 4.04
CA VAL A 369 37.91 3.62 5.02
C VAL A 369 37.08 3.89 6.28
N LYS A 370 37.07 5.13 6.79
CA LYS A 370 36.26 5.49 7.99
C LYS A 370 34.77 5.39 7.73
N TYR A 371 34.30 5.86 6.58
CA TYR A 371 32.87 5.89 6.23
C TYR A 371 32.30 4.47 6.07
N LEU A 372 33.06 3.59 5.41
CA LEU A 372 32.74 2.16 5.26
C LEU A 372 33.00 1.34 6.53
N LYS A 373 33.58 1.96 7.57
CA LYS A 373 34.08 1.27 8.78
C LYS A 373 35.02 0.10 8.45
N ALA A 374 35.75 0.22 7.35
CA ALA A 374 36.78 -0.73 6.95
C ALA A 374 38.06 -0.52 7.78
N ASN A 375 39.04 -1.42 7.62
CA ASN A 375 40.24 -1.39 8.44
C ASN A 375 41.42 -0.72 7.75
N GLN A 376 41.56 -0.93 6.44
CA GLN A 376 42.72 -0.49 5.68
C GLN A 376 42.29 -0.14 4.26
N GLY A 377 43.02 0.79 3.63
CA GLY A 377 42.81 1.12 2.23
C GLY A 377 44.05 1.69 1.58
N ALA A 378 44.17 1.48 0.28
CA ALA A 378 45.22 2.03 -0.56
C ALA A 378 44.62 2.57 -1.86
N LEU A 379 45.21 3.63 -2.37
CA LEU A 379 44.86 4.21 -3.66
C LEU A 379 46.10 4.21 -4.55
N TYR A 380 46.00 3.50 -5.66
CA TYR A 380 47.04 3.39 -6.67
C TYR A 380 46.65 4.21 -7.87
N ILE A 381 47.56 5.04 -8.38
CA ILE A 381 47.35 5.89 -9.55
C ILE A 381 48.35 5.50 -10.63
N ILE A 382 47.91 5.50 -11.88
CA ILE A 382 48.76 5.16 -13.03
C ILE A 382 49.71 6.32 -13.33
N ASP A 383 51.01 5.99 -13.34
CA ASP A 383 52.09 6.93 -13.61
C ASP A 383 52.05 7.42 -15.07
N ASP A 384 52.56 8.62 -15.33
CA ASP A 384 52.78 9.08 -16.70
C ASP A 384 53.98 8.38 -17.33
N VAL A 385 53.81 7.92 -18.57
CA VAL A 385 54.87 7.24 -19.33
C VAL A 385 55.94 8.27 -19.70
N THR A 386 57.15 8.10 -19.15
CA THR A 386 58.38 8.73 -19.67
C THR A 386 58.96 7.85 -20.78
N ASP A 387 59.48 8.48 -21.83
CA ASP A 387 59.94 7.84 -23.09
C ASP A 387 60.64 6.48 -22.88
N GLY A 388 59.98 5.41 -23.33
CA GLY A 388 60.52 4.04 -23.37
C GLY A 388 60.20 3.10 -22.20
N ASP A 389 59.57 3.57 -21.10
CA ASP A 389 59.21 2.72 -19.96
C ASP A 389 57.81 2.09 -20.08
N GLU A 390 57.65 0.88 -19.53
CA GLU A 390 56.33 0.26 -19.35
C GLU A 390 55.49 1.06 -18.35
N GLN A 391 54.20 1.21 -18.65
CA GLN A 391 53.27 1.91 -17.77
C GLN A 391 53.13 1.15 -16.44
N THR A 392 53.28 1.87 -15.33
CA THR A 392 53.16 1.32 -13.97
C THR A 392 52.12 2.09 -13.17
N MET A 393 51.56 1.47 -12.13
CA MET A 393 50.84 2.21 -11.09
C MET A 393 51.68 2.29 -9.82
N SER A 394 51.60 3.42 -9.14
CA SER A 394 52.25 3.65 -7.85
C SER A 394 51.21 3.92 -6.76
N MET A 395 51.49 3.48 -5.54
CA MET A 395 50.64 3.75 -4.39
C MET A 395 50.79 5.22 -3.99
N LEU A 396 49.79 6.04 -4.29
CA LEU A 396 49.85 7.48 -4.00
C LEU A 396 49.38 7.80 -2.58
N ALA A 397 48.47 6.99 -2.04
CA ALA A 397 47.97 7.15 -0.69
C ALA A 397 47.59 5.82 -0.04
N CYS A 398 47.74 5.74 1.28
CA CYS A 398 47.27 4.61 2.08
C CYS A 398 46.77 5.07 3.44
N TYR A 399 45.83 4.31 4.01
CA TYR A 399 45.29 4.50 5.35
C TYR A 399 45.48 3.22 6.17
N ALA A 400 45.99 3.38 7.40
CA ALA A 400 46.29 2.29 8.33
C ALA A 400 47.22 1.19 7.76
N TRP A 401 48.13 1.57 6.85
CA TRP A 401 49.14 0.68 6.26
C TRP A 401 50.49 0.87 6.97
N ASN A 402 51.21 -0.22 7.30
CA ASN A 402 52.47 -0.13 8.02
C ASN A 402 53.62 0.40 7.13
N LYS A 403 54.26 1.48 7.56
CA LYS A 403 54.99 2.47 6.75
C LYS A 403 56.35 2.06 6.14
N LYS A 404 56.75 0.79 6.05
CA LYS A 404 58.20 0.48 5.83
C LYS A 404 58.64 -0.48 4.73
N LYS A 405 57.78 -1.09 3.90
CA LYS A 405 58.28 -1.96 2.81
C LYS A 405 57.75 -1.76 1.39
N HIS A 406 56.59 -1.13 1.19
CA HIS A 406 55.91 -1.17 -0.13
C HIS A 406 55.34 0.16 -0.64
N VAL A 407 55.60 1.29 0.04
CA VAL A 407 55.09 2.63 -0.38
C VAL A 407 55.61 3.06 -1.75
N ASN A 408 56.71 2.45 -2.24
CA ASN A 408 57.30 2.72 -3.55
C ASN A 408 57.28 1.51 -4.49
N GLN A 409 56.47 0.47 -4.23
CA GLN A 409 56.38 -0.67 -5.14
C GLN A 409 55.56 -0.27 -6.36
N LYS A 410 56.19 -0.29 -7.54
CA LYS A 410 55.51 -0.18 -8.83
C LYS A 410 54.78 -1.50 -9.10
N ILE A 411 53.51 -1.41 -9.47
CA ILE A 411 52.70 -2.56 -9.86
C ILE A 411 52.53 -2.52 -11.38
N TYR A 412 52.85 -3.63 -12.04
CA TYR A 412 52.67 -3.79 -13.48
C TYR A 412 51.24 -4.28 -13.80
N LYS A 413 50.81 -4.05 -15.03
CA LYS A 413 49.50 -4.53 -15.50
C LYS A 413 49.45 -6.05 -15.43
N GLY A 414 48.43 -6.60 -14.76
CA GLY A 414 48.28 -8.03 -14.49
C GLY A 414 49.04 -8.56 -13.28
N GLU A 415 49.81 -7.73 -12.57
CA GLU A 415 50.57 -8.15 -11.38
C GLU A 415 49.74 -8.04 -10.10
N GLY A 416 49.56 -9.15 -9.39
CA GLY A 416 48.74 -9.21 -8.19
C GLY A 416 47.25 -8.90 -8.46
N LEU A 417 46.44 -8.77 -7.42
CA LEU A 417 45.01 -8.52 -7.60
C LEU A 417 44.73 -7.09 -8.06
N ALA A 418 45.50 -6.09 -7.59
CA ALA A 418 45.37 -4.71 -8.05
C ALA A 418 45.76 -4.56 -9.54
N GLY A 419 46.84 -5.21 -9.99
CA GLY A 419 47.22 -5.23 -11.40
C GLY A 419 46.25 -6.02 -12.28
N GLN A 420 45.64 -7.08 -11.76
CA GLN A 420 44.57 -7.81 -12.45
C GLN A 420 43.32 -6.93 -12.64
N ALA A 421 42.87 -6.23 -11.59
CA ALA A 421 41.76 -5.29 -11.69
C ALA A 421 42.05 -4.16 -12.71
N TRP A 422 43.31 -3.73 -12.81
CA TRP A 422 43.75 -2.81 -13.84
C TRP A 422 43.69 -3.43 -15.26
N GLN A 423 44.12 -4.68 -15.41
CA GLN A 423 44.10 -5.37 -16.70
C GLN A 423 42.68 -5.63 -17.21
N GLU A 424 41.80 -6.10 -16.33
CA GLU A 424 40.43 -6.48 -16.66
C GLU A 424 39.47 -5.29 -16.66
N MET A 425 39.84 -4.18 -16.02
CA MET A 425 38.99 -3.00 -15.80
C MET A 425 37.67 -3.34 -15.09
N ASP A 426 37.69 -4.38 -14.26
CA ASP A 426 36.54 -4.88 -13.52
C ASP A 426 36.81 -4.93 -12.00
N THR A 427 35.73 -4.99 -11.24
CA THR A 427 35.77 -5.02 -9.77
C THR A 427 36.16 -6.41 -9.28
N ILE A 428 37.12 -6.49 -8.36
CA ILE A 428 37.47 -7.73 -7.67
C ILE A 428 37.00 -7.62 -6.23
N TYR A 429 36.08 -8.49 -5.82
CA TYR A 429 35.65 -8.61 -4.42
C TYR A 429 35.84 -10.04 -3.93
N LEU A 430 36.67 -10.21 -2.90
CA LEU A 430 37.03 -11.49 -2.32
C LEU A 430 36.62 -11.53 -0.85
N THR A 431 35.98 -12.63 -0.45
CA THR A 431 35.63 -12.94 0.96
C THR A 431 36.48 -14.06 1.56
N ASP A 432 37.31 -14.70 0.72
CA ASP A 432 38.34 -15.64 1.16
C ASP A 432 39.69 -15.09 0.67
N VAL A 433 40.39 -14.41 1.58
CA VAL A 433 41.61 -13.67 1.25
C VAL A 433 42.83 -14.58 1.38
N PRO A 434 43.68 -14.71 0.35
CA PRO A 434 44.92 -15.49 0.44
C PRO A 434 45.82 -15.02 1.58
N GLN A 435 46.33 -15.95 2.40
CA GLN A 435 47.03 -15.62 3.67
C GLN A 435 48.30 -14.74 3.54
N ASN A 436 48.88 -14.65 2.34
CA ASN A 436 50.09 -13.89 2.08
C ASN A 436 49.86 -12.65 1.20
N TYR A 437 48.60 -12.32 0.87
CA TYR A 437 48.30 -11.18 0.01
C TYR A 437 48.40 -9.85 0.78
N ILE A 438 47.69 -9.72 1.90
CA ILE A 438 47.72 -8.52 2.74
C ILE A 438 47.57 -8.90 4.22
N ARG A 439 48.17 -8.11 5.12
CA ARG A 439 48.00 -8.23 6.58
C ARG A 439 47.67 -6.86 7.18
N ILE A 440 46.61 -6.82 7.98
CA ILE A 440 46.24 -5.65 8.79
C ILE A 440 47.07 -5.72 10.08
N THR A 441 48.00 -4.79 10.25
CA THR A 441 48.89 -4.75 11.43
C THR A 441 48.40 -3.71 12.43
N SER A 442 48.32 -4.09 13.69
CA SER A 442 48.00 -3.24 14.85
C SER A 442 49.20 -3.15 15.80
N GLY A 443 49.18 -2.23 16.76
CA GLY A 443 50.18 -2.17 17.83
C GLY A 443 50.24 -3.42 18.72
N LEU A 444 49.29 -4.35 18.57
CA LEU A 444 49.16 -5.59 19.34
C LEU A 444 49.38 -6.88 18.50
N GLY A 445 49.63 -6.78 17.19
CA GLY A 445 49.83 -7.93 16.30
C GLY A 445 49.20 -7.75 14.91
N ASP A 446 49.28 -8.79 14.08
CA ASP A 446 48.86 -8.77 12.67
C ASP A 446 47.73 -9.79 12.43
N ALA A 447 46.73 -9.44 11.60
CA ALA A 447 45.65 -10.34 11.22
C ALA A 447 45.30 -10.22 9.73
N ASN A 448 44.81 -11.31 9.14
CA ASN A 448 44.32 -11.32 7.75
C ASN A 448 42.91 -10.74 7.68
N PRO A 449 42.60 -9.87 6.70
CA PRO A 449 41.23 -9.42 6.49
C PRO A 449 40.33 -10.56 6.06
N THR A 450 39.04 -10.42 6.36
CA THR A 450 37.99 -11.35 5.92
C THR A 450 37.48 -10.97 4.53
N SER A 451 37.59 -9.70 4.13
CA SER A 451 37.22 -9.30 2.78
C SER A 451 38.15 -8.23 2.21
N ILE A 452 38.30 -8.26 0.89
CA ILE A 452 39.03 -7.27 0.11
C ILE A 452 38.18 -6.85 -1.09
N LEU A 453 38.06 -5.54 -1.27
CA LEU A 453 37.46 -4.90 -2.43
C LEU A 453 38.54 -4.14 -3.20
N ILE A 454 38.71 -4.46 -4.46
CA ILE A 454 39.61 -3.78 -5.39
C ILE A 454 38.75 -3.23 -6.52
N MET A 455 38.67 -1.91 -6.61
CA MET A 455 37.77 -1.20 -7.51
C MET A 455 38.58 -0.35 -8.49
N PRO A 456 38.43 -0.55 -9.81
CA PRO A 456 39.11 0.26 -10.80
C PRO A 456 38.57 1.69 -10.82
N LEU A 457 39.47 2.67 -10.85
CA LEU A 457 39.15 4.07 -11.06
C LEU A 457 39.09 4.33 -12.57
N LYS A 458 37.90 4.23 -13.18
CA LYS A 458 37.72 4.42 -14.62
C LYS A 458 36.64 5.44 -14.98
N VAL A 459 36.86 6.12 -16.11
CA VAL A 459 35.92 7.07 -16.74
C VAL A 459 36.09 6.95 -18.25
N ASN A 460 34.99 6.90 -19.01
CA ASN A 460 35.00 6.77 -20.48
C ASN A 460 35.91 5.65 -21.01
N ASP A 461 35.82 4.45 -20.39
CA ASP A 461 36.66 3.27 -20.68
C ASP A 461 38.18 3.47 -20.52
N GLN A 462 38.59 4.59 -19.93
CA GLN A 462 39.97 4.84 -19.54
C GLN A 462 40.12 4.64 -18.03
N ILE A 463 41.11 3.85 -17.65
CA ILE A 463 41.48 3.59 -16.26
C ILE A 463 42.60 4.54 -15.82
N PHE A 464 42.47 5.09 -14.62
CA PHE A 464 43.39 6.06 -14.03
C PHE A 464 44.10 5.52 -12.78
N GLY A 465 43.62 4.40 -12.25
CA GLY A 465 44.13 3.81 -11.03
C GLY A 465 43.20 2.74 -10.47
N VAL A 466 43.46 2.32 -9.23
CA VAL A 466 42.70 1.32 -8.51
C VAL A 466 42.61 1.73 -7.03
N VAL A 467 41.43 1.59 -6.43
CA VAL A 467 41.27 1.68 -4.97
C VAL A 467 41.15 0.28 -4.39
N GLU A 468 41.93 0.01 -3.36
CA GLU A 468 41.91 -1.25 -2.61
C GLU A 468 41.45 -0.97 -1.18
N ILE A 469 40.49 -1.76 -0.69
CA ILE A 469 39.94 -1.64 0.66
C ILE A 469 39.90 -3.02 1.29
N ALA A 470 40.44 -3.15 2.49
CA ALA A 470 40.45 -4.39 3.25
C ALA A 470 39.68 -4.23 4.58
N SER A 471 38.89 -5.25 4.92
CA SER A 471 38.00 -5.24 6.08
C SER A 471 37.94 -6.60 6.77
N PHE A 472 37.76 -6.62 8.10
CA PHE A 472 37.44 -7.83 8.86
C PHE A 472 35.96 -8.25 8.74
N SER A 473 35.11 -7.36 8.22
CA SER A 473 33.70 -7.65 7.96
C SER A 473 33.49 -7.79 6.45
N ALA A 474 32.59 -8.69 6.03
CA ALA A 474 32.13 -8.72 4.65
C ALA A 474 31.38 -7.42 4.33
N MET A 475 31.69 -6.82 3.17
CA MET A 475 31.00 -5.64 2.67
C MET A 475 29.64 -6.03 2.09
N ALA A 476 28.62 -5.23 2.40
CA ALA A 476 27.29 -5.39 1.84
C ALA A 476 27.25 -4.85 0.39
N GLU A 477 26.33 -5.37 -0.42
CA GLU A 477 26.20 -5.01 -1.84
C GLU A 477 26.05 -3.49 -2.07
N HIS A 478 25.26 -2.80 -1.23
CA HIS A 478 25.08 -1.35 -1.30
C HIS A 478 26.36 -0.55 -0.96
N GLU A 479 27.28 -1.11 -0.16
CA GLU A 479 28.57 -0.49 0.15
C GLU A 479 29.52 -0.61 -1.05
N ILE A 480 29.52 -1.77 -1.73
CA ILE A 480 30.32 -2.01 -2.94
C ILE A 480 29.86 -1.09 -4.07
N GLU A 481 28.55 -0.98 -4.31
CA GLU A 481 27.97 -0.08 -5.31
C GLU A 481 28.26 1.40 -4.98
N PHE A 482 28.26 1.76 -3.69
CA PHE A 482 28.68 3.08 -3.26
C PHE A 482 30.16 3.35 -3.62
N VAL A 483 31.06 2.41 -3.31
CA VAL A 483 32.49 2.53 -3.66
C VAL A 483 32.68 2.66 -5.18
N LYS A 484 31.89 1.95 -5.99
CA LYS A 484 31.92 2.05 -7.45
C LYS A 484 31.61 3.48 -7.94
N ARG A 485 30.54 4.09 -7.43
CA ARG A 485 30.15 5.48 -7.79
C ARG A 485 31.20 6.50 -7.34
N ILE A 486 31.79 6.26 -6.17
CA ILE A 486 32.90 7.06 -5.66
C ILE A 486 34.14 6.89 -6.54
N ALA A 487 34.46 5.67 -6.96
CA ALA A 487 35.59 5.37 -7.84
C ALA A 487 35.46 6.08 -9.20
N GLU A 488 34.28 6.13 -9.79
CA GLU A 488 34.00 6.93 -11.01
C GLU A 488 34.24 8.43 -10.77
N SER A 489 33.78 8.95 -9.63
CA SER A 489 33.98 10.36 -9.25
C SER A 489 35.47 10.69 -9.04
N ILE A 490 36.20 9.81 -8.34
CA ILE A 490 37.64 9.93 -8.13
C ILE A 490 38.37 9.87 -9.48
N ALA A 491 38.02 8.93 -10.35
CA ALA A 491 38.63 8.81 -11.68
C ALA A 491 38.46 10.09 -12.51
N SER A 492 37.26 10.66 -12.51
CA SER A 492 36.95 11.93 -13.17
C SER A 492 37.79 13.10 -12.62
N THR A 493 37.89 13.23 -11.30
CA THR A 493 38.69 14.28 -10.67
C THR A 493 40.19 14.08 -10.93
N VAL A 494 40.72 12.86 -10.76
CA VAL A 494 42.13 12.56 -11.05
C VAL A 494 42.47 12.86 -12.51
N SER A 495 41.61 12.46 -13.45
CA SER A 495 41.74 12.78 -14.87
C SER A 495 41.80 14.30 -15.10
N SER A 496 40.86 15.04 -14.51
CA SER A 496 40.79 16.51 -14.65
C SER A 496 42.05 17.19 -14.10
N VAL A 497 42.52 16.78 -12.91
CA VAL A 497 43.74 17.35 -12.31
C VAL A 497 44.98 17.02 -13.15
N LYS A 498 45.07 15.78 -13.67
CA LYS A 498 46.18 15.33 -14.51
C LYS A 498 46.22 16.06 -15.87
N VAL A 499 45.06 16.24 -16.50
CA VAL A 499 44.92 17.02 -17.74
C VAL A 499 45.28 18.48 -17.52
N ASN A 500 44.84 19.09 -16.42
CA ASN A 500 45.21 20.46 -16.07
C ASN A 500 46.72 20.60 -15.85
N ALA A 501 47.34 19.71 -15.08
CA ALA A 501 48.79 19.71 -14.85
C ALA A 501 49.60 19.60 -16.16
N ARG A 502 49.18 18.70 -17.06
CA ARG A 502 49.80 18.55 -18.39
C ARG A 502 49.62 19.81 -19.25
N THR A 503 48.44 20.42 -19.21
CA THR A 503 48.14 21.65 -19.98
C THR A 503 48.97 22.83 -19.48
N THR A 504 49.12 22.99 -18.15
CA THR A 504 50.00 24.00 -17.56
C THR A 504 51.46 23.80 -17.96
N LYS A 505 51.95 22.56 -17.94
CA LYS A 505 53.32 22.23 -18.38
C LYS A 505 53.54 22.55 -19.86
N LEU A 506 52.66 22.09 -20.74
CA LEU A 506 52.74 22.34 -22.19
C LEU A 506 52.63 23.82 -22.53
N LEU A 507 51.78 24.58 -21.81
CA LEU A 507 51.66 26.02 -22.00
C LEU A 507 52.96 26.74 -21.62
N ALA A 508 53.61 26.34 -20.52
CA ALA A 508 54.90 26.89 -20.12
C ALA A 508 56.00 26.57 -21.16
N GLU A 509 56.07 25.33 -21.65
CA GLU A 509 57.00 24.93 -22.72
C GLU A 509 56.74 25.71 -24.02
N SER A 510 55.47 25.89 -24.41
CA SER A 510 55.08 26.66 -25.59
C SER A 510 55.42 28.15 -25.48
N GLN A 511 55.21 28.76 -24.30
CA GLN A 511 55.59 30.14 -24.03
C GLN A 511 57.10 30.34 -24.13
N GLN A 512 57.87 29.45 -23.51
CA GLN A 512 59.34 29.47 -23.58
C GLN A 512 59.83 29.35 -25.03
N MET A 513 59.30 28.38 -25.79
CA MET A 513 59.66 28.20 -27.20
C MET A 513 59.31 29.42 -28.05
N THR A 514 58.21 30.11 -27.75
CA THR A 514 57.82 31.34 -28.46
C THR A 514 58.78 32.50 -28.18
N GLU A 515 59.26 32.64 -26.94
CA GLU A 515 60.28 33.64 -26.59
C GLU A 515 61.62 33.35 -27.27
N GLU A 516 62.05 32.09 -27.30
CA GLU A 516 63.27 31.66 -28.00
C GLU A 516 63.20 31.94 -29.51
N MET A 517 62.07 31.63 -30.17
CA MET A 517 61.88 31.94 -31.59
C MET A 517 61.89 33.45 -31.87
N ARG A 518 61.27 34.27 -31.01
CA ARG A 518 61.29 35.74 -31.15
C ARG A 518 62.71 36.30 -31.06
N ALA A 519 63.53 35.77 -30.17
CA ALA A 519 64.94 36.17 -30.06
C ALA A 519 65.72 35.81 -31.34
N GLN A 520 65.50 34.60 -31.89
CA GLN A 520 66.13 34.17 -33.14
C GLN A 520 65.68 34.97 -34.36
N GLU A 521 64.40 35.35 -34.44
CA GLU A 521 63.85 36.16 -35.53
C GLU A 521 64.50 37.54 -35.58
N GLU A 522 64.65 38.20 -34.42
CA GLU A 522 65.29 39.52 -34.33
C GLU A 522 66.79 39.46 -34.67
N GLU A 523 67.49 38.40 -34.27
CA GLU A 523 68.90 38.18 -34.66
C GLU A 523 69.04 37.96 -36.17
N MET A 524 68.15 37.15 -36.78
CA MET A 524 68.14 36.95 -38.23
C MET A 524 67.83 38.25 -39.00
N ARG A 525 66.93 39.09 -38.49
CA ARG A 525 66.59 40.38 -39.09
C ARG A 525 67.81 41.30 -39.16
N GLN A 526 68.58 41.40 -38.07
CA GLN A 526 69.80 42.21 -38.02
C GLN A 526 70.86 41.72 -39.02
N ASN A 527 71.08 40.41 -39.06
CA ASN A 527 72.03 39.81 -40.01
C ASN A 527 71.64 40.06 -41.48
N MET A 528 70.34 40.06 -41.79
CA MET A 528 69.83 40.32 -43.13
C MET A 528 70.01 41.80 -43.56
N GLU A 529 69.79 42.74 -42.64
CA GLU A 529 70.01 44.18 -42.89
C GLU A 529 71.49 44.50 -43.19
N GLU A 530 72.42 43.88 -42.47
CA GLU A 530 73.87 44.08 -42.67
C GLU A 530 74.37 43.50 -44.01
N LEU A 531 73.87 42.31 -44.39
CA LEU A 531 74.16 41.69 -45.67
C LEU A 531 73.66 42.54 -46.86
N GLN A 532 72.46 43.10 -46.75
CA GLN A 532 71.88 43.93 -47.82
C GLN A 532 72.69 45.22 -48.04
N ALA A 533 73.07 45.91 -46.96
CA ALA A 533 73.88 47.13 -47.05
C ALA A 533 75.24 46.88 -47.73
N THR A 534 75.90 45.76 -47.41
CA THR A 534 77.18 45.35 -48.00
C THR A 534 77.05 45.10 -49.52
N GLN A 535 75.94 44.50 -49.95
CA GLN A 535 75.70 44.17 -51.35
C GLN A 535 75.45 45.42 -52.21
N GLU A 536 74.73 46.41 -51.67
CA GLU A 536 74.43 47.67 -52.36
C GLU A 536 75.70 48.52 -52.61
N GLU A 537 76.62 48.60 -51.63
CA GLU A 537 77.89 49.30 -51.81
C GLU A 537 78.77 48.69 -52.90
N MET A 538 78.85 47.35 -52.93
CA MET A 538 79.65 46.64 -53.93
C MET A 538 79.13 46.85 -55.36
N GLN A 539 77.81 46.80 -55.56
CA GLN A 539 77.21 47.04 -56.87
C GLN A 539 77.47 48.47 -57.37
N ARG A 540 77.39 49.46 -56.48
CA ARG A 540 77.62 50.86 -56.84
C ARG A 540 79.05 51.10 -57.35
N GLY A 541 80.06 50.57 -56.66
CA GLY A 541 81.46 50.70 -57.07
C GLY A 541 81.79 50.04 -58.42
N GLN A 542 81.15 48.89 -58.72
CA GLN A 542 81.32 48.21 -60.00
C GLN A 542 80.74 49.01 -61.17
N SER A 543 79.55 49.57 -60.99
CA SER A 543 78.90 50.39 -62.04
C SER A 543 79.74 51.62 -62.39
N GLU A 544 80.32 52.29 -61.39
CA GLU A 544 81.13 53.50 -61.60
C GLU A 544 82.41 53.21 -62.40
N SER A 545 83.11 52.11 -62.07
CA SER A 545 84.32 51.70 -62.81
C SER A 545 84.03 51.35 -64.27
N ALA A 546 82.91 50.68 -64.54
CA ALA A 546 82.50 50.31 -65.89
C ALA A 546 82.23 51.55 -66.76
N SER A 547 81.57 52.58 -66.21
CA SER A 547 81.29 53.83 -66.93
C SER A 547 82.56 54.59 -67.30
N ILE A 548 83.56 54.65 -66.41
CA ILE A 548 84.84 55.33 -66.70
C ILE A 548 85.60 54.63 -67.84
N VAL A 549 85.64 53.30 -67.85
CA VAL A 549 86.32 52.52 -68.90
C VAL A 549 85.64 52.73 -70.26
N ALA A 550 84.31 52.80 -70.30
CA ALA A 550 83.57 53.05 -71.54
C ALA A 550 83.95 54.39 -72.19
N ILE A 551 84.03 55.48 -71.41
CA ILE A 551 84.39 56.81 -71.91
C ILE A 551 85.79 56.82 -72.55
N VAL A 552 86.76 56.13 -71.94
CA VAL A 552 88.13 56.06 -72.48
C VAL A 552 88.17 55.28 -73.80
N ASN A 553 87.41 54.18 -73.88
CA ASN A 553 87.37 53.37 -75.10
C ASN A 553 86.65 54.07 -76.26
N GLU A 554 85.67 54.93 -76.02
CA GLU A 554 84.99 55.70 -77.07
C GLU A 554 85.84 56.85 -77.61
N GLY A 555 86.60 57.55 -76.74
CA GLY A 555 87.29 58.80 -77.11
C GLY A 555 88.69 58.65 -77.72
N PHE A 556 89.38 57.54 -77.49
CA PHE A 556 90.79 57.39 -77.84
C PHE A 556 91.08 56.08 -78.59
N ASN A 557 92.21 56.02 -79.29
CA ASN A 557 92.73 54.78 -79.84
C ASN A 557 93.47 54.03 -78.72
N THR A 558 92.94 52.89 -78.28
CA THR A 558 93.54 52.08 -77.21
C THR A 558 94.04 50.75 -77.74
N ILE A 559 95.20 50.33 -77.24
CA ILE A 559 95.77 49.00 -77.54
C ILE A 559 96.58 48.53 -76.34
N GLU A 560 96.34 47.29 -75.94
CA GLU A 560 97.05 46.58 -74.89
C GLU A 560 98.08 45.63 -75.48
N PHE A 561 99.21 45.52 -74.79
CA PHE A 561 100.29 44.61 -75.10
C PHE A 561 100.66 43.81 -73.85
N ASP A 562 101.25 42.64 -74.06
CA ASP A 562 102.01 41.98 -73.01
C ASP A 562 103.33 42.74 -72.73
N THR A 563 104.12 42.25 -71.78
CA THR A 563 105.39 42.89 -71.40
C THR A 563 106.48 42.78 -72.46
N ASP A 564 106.32 41.90 -73.44
CA ASP A 564 107.28 41.66 -74.53
C ASP A 564 106.94 42.46 -75.79
N GLY A 565 105.76 43.11 -75.84
CA GLY A 565 105.33 43.97 -76.93
C GLY A 565 104.39 43.31 -77.94
N ASN A 566 103.87 42.11 -77.62
CA ASN A 566 102.85 41.45 -78.43
C ASN A 566 101.47 41.99 -78.09
N ILE A 567 100.64 42.15 -79.11
CA ILE A 567 99.33 42.79 -78.99
C ILE A 567 98.34 41.82 -78.35
N LEU A 568 97.66 42.28 -77.29
CA LEU A 568 96.64 41.50 -76.58
C LEU A 568 95.23 41.89 -77.02
N LYS A 569 94.96 43.19 -77.12
CA LYS A 569 93.67 43.76 -77.48
C LYS A 569 93.86 45.13 -78.08
N ALA A 570 92.95 45.57 -78.94
CA ALA A 570 92.83 46.94 -79.38
C ALA A 570 91.35 47.31 -79.47
N ASN A 571 91.00 48.57 -79.23
CA ASN A 571 89.63 49.02 -79.47
C ASN A 571 89.40 49.35 -80.95
N ASP A 572 88.14 49.47 -81.31
CA ASP A 572 87.71 49.71 -82.70
C ASP A 572 88.32 51.00 -83.27
N ASN A 573 88.50 52.03 -82.45
CA ASN A 573 89.15 53.29 -82.87
C ASN A 573 90.60 53.06 -83.35
N PHE A 574 91.38 52.28 -82.61
CA PHE A 574 92.74 51.93 -83.02
C PHE A 574 92.75 51.08 -84.29
N LEU A 575 91.89 50.07 -84.35
CA LEU A 575 91.77 49.15 -85.48
C LEU A 575 91.42 49.90 -86.78
N ASN A 576 90.44 50.79 -86.72
CA ASN A 576 90.01 51.65 -87.83
C ASN A 576 91.14 52.58 -88.29
N ALA A 577 91.86 53.22 -87.37
CA ALA A 577 92.98 54.12 -87.71
C ALA A 577 94.14 53.38 -88.40
N MET A 578 94.40 52.12 -87.99
CA MET A 578 95.50 51.32 -88.53
C MET A 578 95.10 50.43 -89.71
N GLY A 579 93.80 50.30 -90.01
CA GLY A 579 93.26 49.51 -91.12
C GLY A 579 93.37 47.99 -90.93
N TYR A 580 93.46 47.51 -89.69
CA TYR A 580 93.53 46.08 -89.35
C TYR A 580 92.27 45.65 -88.61
N SER A 581 91.92 44.37 -88.71
CA SER A 581 91.00 43.73 -87.76
C SER A 581 91.75 43.21 -86.53
N LEU A 582 91.02 42.98 -85.42
CA LEU A 582 91.64 42.55 -84.17
C LEU A 582 92.37 41.20 -84.33
N ASP A 583 91.70 40.23 -84.98
CA ASP A 583 92.24 38.88 -85.20
C ASP A 583 93.52 38.87 -86.06
N GLU A 584 93.75 39.91 -86.88
CA GLU A 584 94.96 40.04 -87.69
C GLU A 584 96.17 40.56 -86.92
N ILE A 585 95.96 41.21 -85.77
CA ILE A 585 97.04 41.85 -85.01
C ILE A 585 97.26 41.24 -83.63
N VAL A 586 96.26 40.57 -83.04
CA VAL A 586 96.43 39.92 -81.74
C VAL A 586 97.47 38.80 -81.85
N GLY A 587 98.43 38.80 -80.93
CA GLY A 587 99.59 37.90 -80.94
C GLY A 587 100.76 38.39 -81.80
N GLU A 588 100.53 39.32 -82.74
CA GLU A 588 101.61 39.96 -83.48
C GLU A 588 102.34 40.98 -82.60
N HIS A 589 103.63 41.16 -82.87
CA HIS A 589 104.44 42.15 -82.14
C HIS A 589 104.19 43.56 -82.71
N HIS A 590 104.17 44.59 -81.85
CA HIS A 590 103.93 46.00 -82.24
C HIS A 590 104.80 46.51 -83.42
N SER A 591 105.91 45.83 -83.72
CA SER A 591 106.78 46.12 -84.85
C SER A 591 106.05 46.11 -86.19
N ILE A 592 104.92 45.40 -86.33
CA ILE A 592 104.10 45.42 -87.56
C ILE A 592 103.66 46.84 -87.97
N PHE A 593 103.53 47.75 -86.99
CA PHE A 593 103.11 49.14 -87.20
C PHE A 593 104.28 50.11 -87.41
N MET A 594 105.52 49.67 -87.44
CA MET A 594 106.69 50.55 -87.53
C MET A 594 107.18 50.73 -88.99
N PRO A 595 107.86 51.83 -89.36
CA PRO A 595 108.60 51.89 -90.63
C PRO A 595 109.71 50.83 -90.70
N LYS A 596 110.01 50.26 -91.88
CA LYS A 596 110.94 49.12 -92.02
C LYS A 596 112.35 49.43 -91.51
N GLU A 597 112.77 50.69 -91.64
CA GLU A 597 114.09 51.19 -91.26
C GLU A 597 114.23 51.35 -89.74
N GLU A 598 113.11 51.53 -89.02
CA GLU A 598 113.11 51.82 -87.59
C GLU A 598 112.93 50.56 -86.72
N ARG A 599 112.30 49.49 -87.25
CA ARG A 599 111.92 48.29 -86.47
C ARG A 599 113.09 47.58 -85.79
N ASN A 600 114.29 47.66 -86.37
CA ASN A 600 115.48 46.92 -85.93
C ASN A 600 116.53 47.79 -85.22
N THR A 601 116.20 49.06 -84.94
CA THR A 601 117.11 50.01 -84.28
C THR A 601 117.24 49.73 -82.78
N ASP A 602 118.38 50.12 -82.19
CA ASP A 602 118.58 50.03 -80.73
C ASP A 602 117.60 50.92 -79.95
N ALA A 603 117.19 52.05 -80.54
CA ALA A 603 116.19 52.94 -79.97
C ALA A 603 114.83 52.24 -79.79
N TYR A 604 114.41 51.41 -80.75
CA TYR A 604 113.16 50.64 -80.66
C TYR A 604 113.23 49.53 -79.60
N ARG A 605 114.36 48.81 -79.49
CA ARG A 605 114.57 47.82 -78.42
C ARG A 605 114.56 48.47 -77.03
N GLN A 606 115.22 49.62 -76.89
CA GLN A 606 115.25 50.35 -75.62
C GLN A 606 113.87 50.90 -75.23
N PHE A 607 113.02 51.27 -76.20
CA PHE A 607 111.65 51.71 -75.95
C PHE A 607 110.82 50.66 -75.19
N TRP A 608 110.84 49.41 -75.65
CA TRP A 608 110.14 48.31 -74.98
C TRP A 608 110.78 47.91 -73.65
N LYS A 609 112.12 47.92 -73.56
CA LYS A 609 112.82 47.68 -72.29
C LYS A 609 112.47 48.72 -71.22
N ASP A 610 112.33 49.99 -71.61
CA ASP A 610 111.91 51.03 -70.69
C ASP A 610 110.46 50.83 -70.22
N LEU A 611 109.56 50.43 -71.12
CA LEU A 611 108.16 50.14 -70.77
C LEU A 611 108.03 48.91 -69.86
N SER A 612 108.80 47.85 -70.11
CA SER A 612 108.76 46.62 -69.30
C SER A 612 109.28 46.82 -67.87
N VAL A 613 110.12 47.84 -67.62
CA VAL A 613 110.52 48.26 -66.26
C VAL A 613 109.65 49.39 -65.69
N GLY A 614 108.56 49.74 -66.39
CA GLY A 614 107.52 50.65 -65.92
C GLY A 614 107.74 52.12 -66.20
N LYS A 615 108.68 52.48 -67.09
CA LYS A 615 108.88 53.87 -67.53
C LYS A 615 107.93 54.16 -68.69
N ALA A 616 106.85 54.88 -68.39
CA ALA A 616 105.89 55.31 -69.42
C ALA A 616 106.56 56.15 -70.51
N LYS A 617 106.05 56.04 -71.73
CA LYS A 617 106.57 56.77 -72.89
C LYS A 617 105.45 57.55 -73.56
N SER A 618 105.66 58.86 -73.69
CA SER A 618 104.71 59.77 -74.32
C SER A 618 105.38 60.57 -75.42
N GLY A 619 104.66 60.82 -76.50
CA GLY A 619 105.16 61.63 -77.61
C GLY A 619 104.39 61.38 -78.90
N GLU A 620 104.91 61.97 -79.96
CA GLU A 620 104.40 61.76 -81.31
C GLU A 620 105.13 60.57 -81.96
N PHE A 621 104.35 59.64 -82.47
CA PHE A 621 104.83 58.37 -82.98
C PHE A 621 104.31 58.15 -84.39
N ARG A 622 105.23 58.05 -85.33
CA ARG A 622 104.95 57.63 -86.71
C ARG A 622 104.71 56.13 -86.76
N ARG A 623 103.61 55.72 -87.36
CA ARG A 623 103.23 54.31 -87.58
C ARG A 623 102.83 54.10 -89.03
N ILE A 624 102.84 52.85 -89.45
CA ILE A 624 102.47 52.42 -90.80
C ILE A 624 101.22 51.56 -90.69
N ASN A 625 100.17 51.95 -91.42
CA ASN A 625 98.91 51.19 -91.49
C ASN A 625 99.05 49.98 -92.43
N LYS A 626 98.02 49.13 -92.49
CA LYS A 626 98.01 47.93 -93.35
C LYS A 626 98.29 48.21 -94.83
N ASN A 627 97.86 49.37 -95.32
CA ASN A 627 98.01 49.80 -96.71
C ASN A 627 99.39 50.40 -97.00
N GLY A 628 100.28 50.48 -96.01
CA GLY A 628 101.62 51.05 -96.14
C GLY A 628 101.67 52.58 -95.97
N GLU A 629 100.57 53.22 -95.59
CA GLU A 629 100.49 54.67 -95.40
C GLU A 629 100.92 55.08 -93.99
N GLU A 630 101.48 56.29 -93.88
CA GLU A 630 101.85 56.84 -92.58
C GLU A 630 100.65 57.33 -91.78
N VAL A 631 100.59 56.90 -90.53
CA VAL A 631 99.68 57.34 -89.47
C VAL A 631 100.50 57.94 -88.34
N TRP A 632 100.26 59.20 -88.01
CA TRP A 632 100.92 59.88 -86.89
C TRP A 632 100.02 59.86 -85.67
N THR A 633 100.55 59.40 -84.54
CA THR A 633 99.79 59.30 -83.28
C THR A 633 100.45 60.09 -82.17
N LEU A 634 99.70 60.93 -81.45
CA LEU A 634 100.12 61.42 -80.15
C LEU A 634 99.68 60.38 -79.12
N ALA A 635 100.63 59.69 -78.50
CA ALA A 635 100.31 58.54 -77.65
C ALA A 635 101.07 58.54 -76.34
N THR A 636 100.49 57.89 -75.35
CA THR A 636 101.15 57.50 -74.11
C THR A 636 101.05 55.99 -73.95
N TYR A 637 102.19 55.34 -73.73
CA TYR A 637 102.30 53.93 -73.37
C TYR A 637 102.59 53.84 -71.88
N SER A 638 101.72 53.15 -71.15
CA SER A 638 101.76 53.06 -69.69
C SER A 638 101.66 51.62 -69.22
N PRO A 639 102.41 51.23 -68.17
CA PRO A 639 102.29 49.92 -67.56
C PRO A 639 101.03 49.79 -66.70
N LEU A 640 100.30 48.69 -66.88
CA LEU A 640 99.20 48.27 -66.00
C LEU A 640 99.73 47.27 -64.97
N ARG A 641 99.44 47.50 -63.69
CA ARG A 641 99.90 46.66 -62.57
C ARG A 641 98.79 45.73 -62.10
N ASN A 642 99.16 44.53 -61.68
CA ASN A 642 98.26 43.61 -60.98
C ASN A 642 98.09 44.02 -59.49
N PRO A 643 97.15 43.41 -58.73
CA PRO A 643 96.93 43.73 -57.31
C PRO A 643 98.16 43.57 -56.40
N ILE A 644 99.18 42.85 -56.86
CA ILE A 644 100.45 42.60 -56.16
C ILE A 644 101.57 43.57 -56.60
N GLY A 645 101.25 44.57 -57.43
CA GLY A 645 102.12 45.67 -57.83
C GLY A 645 103.07 45.41 -59.00
N GLN A 646 103.07 44.20 -59.57
CA GLN A 646 103.89 43.82 -60.73
C GLN A 646 103.22 44.27 -62.04
N ILE A 647 104.01 44.67 -63.02
CA ILE A 647 103.51 45.06 -64.35
C ILE A 647 102.99 43.80 -65.05
N SER A 648 101.69 43.76 -65.32
CA SER A 648 101.04 42.63 -65.97
C SER A 648 100.84 42.83 -67.46
N ARG A 649 100.62 44.08 -67.89
CA ARG A 649 100.35 44.46 -69.30
C ARG A 649 100.82 45.89 -69.53
N LEU A 650 100.90 46.29 -70.79
CA LEU A 650 101.19 47.65 -71.21
C LEU A 650 99.98 48.17 -72.01
N MET A 651 99.51 49.38 -71.73
CA MET A 651 98.41 49.99 -72.47
C MET A 651 98.91 51.25 -73.16
N LYS A 652 98.64 51.34 -74.45
CA LYS A 652 98.78 52.57 -75.21
C LYS A 652 97.41 53.22 -75.32
N VAL A 653 97.36 54.51 -75.03
CA VAL A 653 96.23 55.39 -75.36
C VAL A 653 96.75 56.45 -76.31
N ALA A 654 96.06 56.67 -77.41
CA ALA A 654 96.54 57.52 -78.49
C ALA A 654 95.43 58.30 -79.19
N ILE A 655 95.84 59.39 -79.83
CA ILE A 655 95.02 60.19 -80.74
C ILE A 655 95.70 60.21 -82.09
N ASP A 656 94.93 59.98 -83.16
CA ASP A 656 95.43 60.16 -84.53
C ASP A 656 95.56 61.66 -84.86
N ILE A 657 96.78 62.09 -85.15
CA ILE A 657 97.14 63.46 -85.51
C ILE A 657 97.62 63.57 -86.97
N THR A 658 97.39 62.55 -87.80
CA THR A 658 97.89 62.47 -89.18
C THR A 658 97.46 63.68 -90.02
N LYS A 659 96.22 64.14 -89.87
CA LYS A 659 95.70 65.33 -90.57
C LYS A 659 96.48 66.61 -90.24
N TYR A 660 97.10 66.71 -89.06
CA TYR A 660 97.88 67.87 -88.63
C TYR A 660 99.34 67.84 -89.12
N LYS A 661 99.82 66.68 -89.60
CA LYS A 661 101.21 66.50 -90.09
C LYS A 661 101.36 66.57 -91.62
N ARG A 662 100.30 66.31 -92.40
CA ARG A 662 100.33 66.30 -93.90
C ARG A 662 100.14 67.70 -94.54
N LYS A 663 100.85 68.73 -94.08
CA LYS A 663 100.84 70.06 -94.72
C LYS A 663 101.87 70.21 -95.83
#